data_AF-V7ETE5-F1
#
_entry.id   AF-V7ETE5-F1
#
_cell.length_a   1.000
_cell.length_b   1.000
_cell.length_c   1.000
_cell.angle_alpha   90.00
_cell.angle_beta   90.00
_cell.angle_gamma   90.00
#
_symmetry.space_group_name_H-M   'P 1'
#
loop_
_entity.id
_entity.type
_entity.pdbx_description
1 polymer ?
#
loop_
_entity_poly.entity_id
_entity_poly.type
_entity_poly.pdbx_seq_one_letter_code
_entity_poly.pdbx_strand_id
1 'polypeptide(L)'
;MPVSREQRIRQYLDLVTGGEGTESVLGNVETMAGGALESLAPAEAGKTEAAFESARAGMESLARGAEVAPEQLSDLEAIIIPELRPVYDIKDGTFTTLTFDGAPTPGHSLWTKLTSEAALKQRIEAALPAIGRIELLWDTNIPYGGTGFVVGRNLLMTNRHVAQIFADGLGDRNVQFINGRAAGIDFKRDSAAGNVFKIRNVRMIHPYWDMAILEVEGLPDNITPLSLAVADARDMLRQEVVAIGYPAFDNRNAVDVQTEIMRNRFQVKRLQPGMLQGGFNTESFGKIVSAATHDCSTTGGNSGTAMINLATGEVVALHFAGRYLERNYAVPTGALAKDQRVVDLGLNFAGAASGGPNDWGAWWNKADSGSPAEGVNLVEVGGAQQIPGVATQTPPSGGVVVSPGGSVTFEVPLRITVSLGATPGHEAVTESVELEAAKPTPPGGAFVPKTVADYAGYKGYDEKFLSGGTKLAPVVVPMPEATDLSVLAQLKAGGTRLDYQNFSLKMQAKRRLALFTASNVTEESNLREPEKGRNYSRGGLFSERWFPDLRLDDKYQIPDVFYTQDQGAFDKGHIVRRDDVAWGSTFELLLRGNVCSFHVTNCSPQVEGYNRSDSGEKNWGDLENHVLSEAASERLCVFAGPVLAEDDRTFAGKGPKGTSLRALVPRRFWKVVVARVSDGIASYGFVLEQDLSDTQLEFAVSDEFIGAMYPLTEISEMTGVSFDQSLVDADQYETVRGTEIAMRAGSRKRKKKA
;
A
#
# COMPACT_ATOMS: atom_id res chain seq x y z
N MET A 1 -23.46 -2.59 15.39
CA MET A 1 -24.08 -3.77 14.76
C MET A 1 -23.69 -3.74 13.29
N PRO A 2 -23.07 -4.79 12.75
CA PRO A 2 -22.86 -4.89 11.30
C PRO A 2 -24.22 -4.92 10.57
N VAL A 3 -24.30 -4.27 9.41
CA VAL A 3 -25.48 -4.28 8.54
C VAL A 3 -25.65 -5.69 7.96
N SER A 4 -26.87 -6.25 7.98
CA SER A 4 -27.12 -7.60 7.46
C SER A 4 -26.93 -7.66 5.94
N ARG A 5 -26.66 -8.86 5.38
CA ARG A 5 -26.53 -9.04 3.91
C ARG A 5 -27.78 -8.52 3.18
N GLU A 6 -28.95 -8.90 3.68
CA GLU A 6 -30.24 -8.43 3.18
C GLU A 6 -30.37 -6.89 3.22
N GLN A 7 -29.97 -6.24 4.31
CA GLN A 7 -29.99 -4.78 4.42
C GLN A 7 -29.03 -4.10 3.43
N ARG A 8 -27.83 -4.67 3.19
CA ARG A 8 -26.90 -4.14 2.17
C ARG A 8 -27.49 -4.26 0.77
N ILE A 9 -28.05 -5.41 0.42
CA ILE A 9 -28.76 -5.64 -0.85
C ILE A 9 -29.90 -4.62 -1.04
N ARG A 10 -30.75 -4.40 -0.03
CA ARG A 10 -31.84 -3.40 -0.07
C ARG A 10 -31.30 -2.00 -0.37
N GLN A 11 -30.26 -1.59 0.36
CA GLN A 11 -29.61 -0.29 0.18
C GLN A 11 -28.98 -0.15 -1.21
N TYR A 12 -28.34 -1.22 -1.71
CA TYR A 12 -27.74 -1.24 -3.04
C TYR A 12 -28.79 -1.12 -4.15
N LEU A 13 -29.91 -1.85 -4.07
CA LEU A 13 -31.00 -1.76 -5.04
C LEU A 13 -31.66 -0.37 -5.06
N ASP A 14 -31.90 0.21 -3.89
CA ASP A 14 -32.40 1.59 -3.76
C ASP A 14 -31.44 2.62 -4.40
N LEU A 15 -30.14 2.41 -4.19
CA LEU A 15 -29.05 3.23 -4.72
C LEU A 15 -28.88 3.08 -6.25
N VAL A 16 -29.02 1.88 -6.80
CA VAL A 16 -28.93 1.56 -8.25
C VAL A 16 -30.19 1.98 -9.02
N THR A 17 -31.36 2.02 -8.37
CA THR A 17 -32.63 2.52 -8.96
C THR A 17 -32.87 4.02 -8.77
N GLY A 18 -32.13 4.67 -7.89
CA GLY A 18 -32.42 6.06 -7.52
C GLY A 18 -33.72 6.19 -6.71
N GLY A 19 -33.94 5.35 -5.70
CA GLY A 19 -35.04 5.53 -4.75
C GLY A 19 -36.43 5.19 -5.29
N GLU A 20 -36.54 4.58 -6.47
CA GLU A 20 -37.80 3.98 -6.94
C GLU A 20 -38.09 2.63 -6.27
N GLY A 21 -37.14 2.11 -5.51
CA GLY A 21 -37.28 0.91 -4.69
C GLY A 21 -37.34 -0.40 -5.49
N THR A 22 -37.64 -1.49 -4.78
CA THR A 22 -37.68 -2.84 -5.35
C THR A 22 -38.81 -3.05 -6.36
N GLU A 23 -39.87 -2.24 -6.34
CA GLU A 23 -40.98 -2.35 -7.29
C GLU A 23 -40.58 -1.92 -8.72
N SER A 24 -39.75 -0.88 -8.86
CA SER A 24 -39.15 -0.49 -10.15
C SER A 24 -38.25 -1.59 -10.71
N VAL A 25 -37.47 -2.27 -9.84
CA VAL A 25 -36.65 -3.40 -10.27
C VAL A 25 -37.50 -4.59 -10.70
N LEU A 26 -38.61 -4.90 -10.03
CA LEU A 26 -39.51 -6.00 -10.42
C LEU A 26 -40.04 -5.81 -11.86
N GLY A 27 -40.53 -4.62 -12.22
CA GLY A 27 -40.99 -4.35 -13.58
C GLY A 27 -39.88 -4.43 -14.64
N ASN A 28 -38.67 -4.00 -14.29
CA ASN A 28 -37.50 -4.21 -15.14
C ASN A 28 -37.13 -5.70 -15.26
N VAL A 29 -37.14 -6.47 -14.16
CA VAL A 29 -36.80 -7.90 -14.13
C VAL A 29 -37.81 -8.74 -14.92
N GLU A 30 -39.11 -8.44 -14.85
CA GLU A 30 -40.12 -9.09 -15.71
C GLU A 30 -39.84 -8.83 -17.20
N THR A 31 -39.46 -7.61 -17.55
CA THR A 31 -39.09 -7.22 -18.93
C THR A 31 -37.77 -7.90 -19.38
N MET A 32 -36.79 -8.01 -18.48
CA MET A 32 -35.48 -8.61 -18.77
C MET A 32 -35.52 -10.14 -18.85
N ALA A 33 -36.28 -10.79 -17.96
CA ALA A 33 -36.47 -12.25 -17.98
C ALA A 33 -37.08 -12.72 -19.31
N GLY A 34 -38.08 -12.00 -19.83
CA GLY A 34 -38.66 -12.27 -21.15
C GLY A 34 -37.64 -12.23 -22.29
N GLY A 35 -36.78 -11.21 -22.33
CA GLY A 35 -35.73 -11.08 -23.34
C GLY A 35 -34.58 -12.07 -23.19
N ALA A 36 -34.20 -12.41 -21.95
CA ALA A 36 -33.14 -13.38 -21.69
C ALA A 36 -33.55 -14.80 -22.13
N LEU A 37 -34.76 -15.24 -21.77
CA LEU A 37 -35.32 -16.55 -22.12
C LEU A 37 -35.44 -16.78 -23.63
N GLU A 38 -35.72 -15.74 -24.42
CA GLU A 38 -35.78 -15.85 -25.90
C GLU A 38 -34.40 -16.08 -26.57
N SER A 39 -33.29 -15.87 -25.86
CA SER A 39 -31.94 -15.91 -26.44
C SER A 39 -31.07 -17.13 -26.05
N LEU A 40 -31.57 -18.00 -25.17
CA LEU A 40 -30.81 -19.13 -24.59
C LEU A 40 -31.11 -20.49 -25.24
N ALA A 41 -30.16 -21.42 -25.12
CA ALA A 41 -30.36 -22.82 -25.50
C ALA A 41 -31.27 -23.56 -24.49
N PRO A 42 -32.12 -24.52 -24.91
CA PRO A 42 -33.17 -25.09 -24.05
C PRO A 42 -32.70 -25.76 -22.75
N ALA A 43 -31.47 -26.26 -22.70
CA ALA A 43 -30.91 -26.92 -21.52
C ALA A 43 -30.33 -25.93 -20.48
N GLU A 44 -29.99 -24.71 -20.90
CA GLU A 44 -29.51 -23.65 -20.03
C GLU A 44 -30.68 -22.79 -19.55
N ALA A 45 -31.64 -22.50 -20.45
CA ALA A 45 -32.89 -21.81 -20.16
C ALA A 45 -33.56 -22.30 -18.86
N GLY A 46 -33.76 -23.61 -18.67
CA GLY A 46 -34.44 -24.14 -17.48
C GLY A 46 -33.68 -24.01 -16.15
N LYS A 47 -32.35 -23.80 -16.17
CA LYS A 47 -31.59 -23.46 -14.95
C LYS A 47 -31.65 -21.96 -14.67
N THR A 48 -31.49 -21.15 -15.71
CA THR A 48 -31.60 -19.69 -15.64
C THR A 48 -33.00 -19.27 -15.21
N GLU A 49 -34.06 -19.87 -15.76
CA GLU A 49 -35.47 -19.64 -15.38
C GLU A 49 -35.73 -19.90 -13.89
N ALA A 50 -35.21 -21.01 -13.35
CA ALA A 50 -35.34 -21.34 -11.93
C ALA A 50 -34.61 -20.33 -11.02
N ALA A 51 -33.43 -19.85 -11.45
CA ALA A 51 -32.68 -18.84 -10.72
C ALA A 51 -33.33 -17.46 -10.82
N PHE A 52 -33.88 -17.07 -11.99
CA PHE A 52 -34.67 -15.85 -12.17
C PHE A 52 -35.93 -15.85 -11.29
N GLU A 53 -36.67 -16.97 -11.23
CA GLU A 53 -37.81 -17.12 -10.32
C GLU A 53 -37.40 -17.04 -8.85
N SER A 54 -36.26 -17.62 -8.48
CA SER A 54 -35.70 -17.51 -7.12
C SER A 54 -35.33 -16.06 -6.76
N ALA A 55 -34.63 -15.35 -7.65
CA ALA A 55 -34.31 -13.94 -7.50
C ALA A 55 -35.58 -13.06 -7.44
N ARG A 56 -36.58 -13.33 -8.29
CA ARG A 56 -37.89 -12.65 -8.30
C ARG A 56 -38.63 -12.85 -6.98
N ALA A 57 -38.71 -14.10 -6.48
CA ALA A 57 -39.31 -14.41 -5.18
C ALA A 57 -38.55 -13.78 -4.00
N GLY A 58 -37.22 -13.70 -4.10
CA GLY A 58 -36.38 -12.95 -3.17
C GLY A 58 -36.71 -11.45 -3.19
N MET A 59 -36.83 -10.86 -4.38
CA MET A 59 -37.14 -9.45 -4.56
C MET A 59 -38.55 -9.06 -4.11
N GLU A 60 -39.56 -9.91 -4.34
CA GLU A 60 -40.89 -9.69 -3.75
C GLU A 60 -40.85 -9.75 -2.22
N SER A 61 -40.04 -10.65 -1.66
CA SER A 61 -39.88 -10.79 -0.20
C SER A 61 -39.15 -9.56 0.37
N LEU A 62 -38.18 -9.02 -0.37
CA LEU A 62 -37.62 -7.69 -0.11
C LEU A 62 -38.71 -6.61 -0.13
N ALA A 63 -39.48 -6.48 -1.22
CA ALA A 63 -40.53 -5.46 -1.35
C ALA A 63 -41.55 -5.49 -0.20
N ARG A 64 -41.94 -6.69 0.25
CA ARG A 64 -42.89 -6.89 1.37
C ARG A 64 -42.28 -6.72 2.77
N GLY A 65 -40.96 -6.48 2.90
CA GLY A 65 -40.27 -6.42 4.18
C GLY A 65 -40.19 -7.78 4.90
N ALA A 66 -40.34 -8.88 4.16
CA ALA A 66 -40.22 -10.24 4.68
C ALA A 66 -38.74 -10.69 4.71
N GLU A 67 -38.45 -11.68 5.55
CA GLU A 67 -37.17 -12.39 5.58
C GLU A 67 -36.97 -13.13 4.24
N VAL A 68 -35.74 -13.09 3.72
CA VAL A 68 -35.38 -13.65 2.41
C VAL A 68 -34.45 -14.84 2.59
N ALA A 69 -34.69 -15.93 1.86
CA ALA A 69 -33.84 -17.12 1.96
C ALA A 69 -32.39 -16.83 1.50
N PRO A 70 -31.37 -17.44 2.12
CA PRO A 70 -29.97 -17.24 1.74
C PRO A 70 -29.67 -17.50 0.26
N GLU A 71 -30.35 -18.50 -0.33
CA GLU A 71 -30.27 -18.87 -1.74
C GLU A 71 -30.84 -17.75 -2.62
N GLN A 72 -32.06 -17.29 -2.32
CA GLN A 72 -32.71 -16.18 -3.01
C GLN A 72 -31.87 -14.89 -2.97
N LEU A 73 -31.19 -14.60 -1.86
CA LEU A 73 -30.28 -13.44 -1.77
C LEU A 73 -29.04 -13.59 -2.65
N SER A 74 -28.54 -14.82 -2.85
CA SER A 74 -27.43 -15.09 -3.77
C SER A 74 -27.86 -15.01 -5.23
N ASP A 75 -29.00 -15.61 -5.58
CA ASP A 75 -29.54 -15.54 -6.95
C ASP A 75 -29.85 -14.09 -7.35
N LEU A 76 -30.31 -13.28 -6.40
CA LEU A 76 -30.56 -11.84 -6.58
C LEU A 76 -29.28 -11.02 -6.81
N GLU A 77 -28.19 -11.30 -6.06
CA GLU A 77 -26.87 -10.70 -6.30
C GLU A 77 -26.30 -11.12 -7.66
N ALA A 78 -26.48 -12.39 -8.06
CA ALA A 78 -25.96 -12.94 -9.31
C ALA A 78 -26.71 -12.46 -10.56
N ILE A 79 -28.04 -12.36 -10.51
CA ILE A 79 -28.85 -12.03 -11.70
C ILE A 79 -29.07 -10.52 -11.84
N ILE A 80 -29.48 -9.85 -10.77
CA ILE A 80 -29.99 -8.47 -10.89
C ILE A 80 -28.86 -7.46 -11.07
N ILE A 81 -27.66 -7.73 -10.54
CA ILE A 81 -26.54 -6.79 -10.63
C ILE A 81 -25.94 -6.74 -12.05
N PRO A 82 -25.63 -7.88 -12.71
CA PRO A 82 -25.22 -7.87 -14.12
C PRO A 82 -26.27 -7.28 -15.06
N GLU A 83 -27.57 -7.53 -14.79
CA GLU A 83 -28.65 -7.00 -15.63
C GLU A 83 -28.84 -5.48 -15.49
N LEU A 84 -28.76 -4.92 -14.27
CA LEU A 84 -28.88 -3.47 -14.06
C LEU A 84 -27.62 -2.68 -14.43
N ARG A 85 -26.43 -3.27 -14.30
CA ARG A 85 -25.12 -2.63 -14.54
C ARG A 85 -24.22 -3.53 -15.39
N PRO A 86 -24.55 -3.70 -16.69
CA PRO A 86 -23.86 -4.61 -17.59
C PRO A 86 -22.40 -4.21 -17.82
N VAL A 87 -21.61 -5.15 -18.35
CA VAL A 87 -20.22 -4.90 -18.76
C VAL A 87 -20.07 -5.23 -20.23
N TYR A 88 -19.77 -4.23 -21.04
CA TYR A 88 -19.57 -4.36 -22.48
C TYR A 88 -18.13 -4.75 -22.80
N ASP A 89 -18.00 -5.65 -23.77
CA ASP A 89 -16.71 -6.00 -24.38
C ASP A 89 -16.30 -4.90 -25.37
N ILE A 90 -15.11 -4.32 -25.17
CA ILE A 90 -14.47 -3.48 -26.18
C ILE A 90 -13.57 -4.38 -27.03
N LYS A 91 -13.58 -4.18 -28.34
CA LYS A 91 -12.73 -4.88 -29.30
C LYS A 91 -12.38 -3.96 -30.46
N ASP A 92 -11.09 -3.84 -30.75
CA ASP A 92 -10.56 -3.09 -31.90
C ASP A 92 -11.10 -1.65 -32.00
N GLY A 93 -11.29 -1.00 -30.83
CA GLY A 93 -11.78 0.38 -30.73
C GLY A 93 -13.29 0.56 -30.87
N THR A 94 -14.09 -0.51 -30.84
CA THR A 94 -15.57 -0.48 -30.83
C THR A 94 -16.14 -1.35 -29.72
N PHE A 95 -17.43 -1.22 -29.44
CA PHE A 95 -18.22 -2.08 -28.57
C PHE A 95 -19.61 -2.30 -29.19
N THR A 96 -20.26 -3.42 -28.87
CA THR A 96 -21.58 -3.80 -29.43
C THR A 96 -22.46 -4.44 -28.36
N THR A 97 -23.72 -4.72 -28.68
CA THR A 97 -24.61 -5.53 -27.81
C THR A 97 -24.19 -6.99 -27.72
N LEU A 98 -23.13 -7.42 -28.40
CA LEU A 98 -22.61 -8.78 -28.38
C LEU A 98 -21.28 -8.87 -27.61
N THR A 99 -21.10 -10.01 -26.96
CA THR A 99 -19.87 -10.44 -26.29
C THR A 99 -18.82 -10.92 -27.31
N PHE A 100 -17.60 -11.17 -26.86
CA PHE A 100 -16.50 -11.68 -27.70
C PHE A 100 -16.79 -13.01 -28.42
N ASP A 101 -17.62 -13.87 -27.84
CA ASP A 101 -18.08 -15.16 -28.38
C ASP A 101 -19.37 -15.04 -29.20
N GLY A 102 -19.95 -13.84 -29.31
CA GLY A 102 -21.10 -13.54 -30.18
C GLY A 102 -22.47 -13.73 -29.54
N ALA A 103 -22.54 -14.05 -28.25
CA ALA A 103 -23.78 -14.03 -27.48
C ALA A 103 -24.21 -12.58 -27.17
N PRO A 104 -25.49 -12.30 -26.86
CA PRO A 104 -25.90 -11.01 -26.33
C PRO A 104 -25.21 -10.71 -24.99
N THR A 105 -24.75 -9.47 -24.80
CA THR A 105 -24.25 -8.97 -23.52
C THR A 105 -25.39 -8.97 -22.50
N PRO A 106 -25.28 -9.65 -21.33
CA PRO A 106 -26.28 -9.59 -20.27
C PRO A 106 -26.57 -8.13 -19.88
N GLY A 107 -27.80 -7.78 -19.50
CA GLY A 107 -28.21 -6.43 -19.11
C GLY A 107 -28.20 -5.34 -20.20
N HIS A 108 -27.86 -5.66 -21.45
CA HIS A 108 -27.73 -4.64 -22.50
C HIS A 108 -29.06 -3.94 -22.86
N SER A 109 -30.20 -4.54 -22.50
CA SER A 109 -31.56 -4.05 -22.81
C SER A 109 -31.82 -2.66 -22.21
N LEU A 110 -31.42 -2.44 -20.94
CA LEU A 110 -31.53 -1.16 -20.24
C LEU A 110 -30.56 -0.09 -20.77
N TRP A 111 -29.51 -0.51 -21.48
CA TRP A 111 -28.41 0.35 -21.95
C TRP A 111 -28.29 0.38 -23.48
N THR A 112 -29.33 -0.02 -24.21
CA THR A 112 -29.37 -0.10 -25.68
C THR A 112 -28.89 1.16 -26.39
N LYS A 113 -29.24 2.35 -25.87
CA LYS A 113 -28.81 3.67 -26.37
C LYS A 113 -27.30 3.82 -26.58
N LEU A 114 -26.47 3.15 -25.76
CA LEU A 114 -25.01 3.17 -25.93
C LEU A 114 -24.58 2.67 -27.32
N THR A 115 -25.41 1.82 -27.94
CA THR A 115 -25.16 1.20 -29.25
C THR A 115 -26.11 1.68 -30.35
N SER A 116 -27.35 2.06 -30.02
CA SER A 116 -28.36 2.50 -30.99
C SER A 116 -28.30 4.01 -31.29
N GLU A 117 -27.83 4.84 -30.36
CA GLU A 117 -27.64 6.27 -30.60
C GLU A 117 -26.25 6.55 -31.18
N ALA A 118 -26.17 6.72 -32.51
CA ALA A 118 -24.89 6.85 -33.22
C ALA A 118 -23.98 7.97 -32.66
N ALA A 119 -24.54 9.11 -32.25
CA ALA A 119 -23.77 10.21 -31.67
C ALA A 119 -23.21 9.89 -30.28
N LEU A 120 -23.94 9.12 -29.47
CA LEU A 120 -23.49 8.66 -28.16
C LEU A 120 -22.40 7.60 -28.30
N LYS A 121 -22.62 6.62 -29.18
CA LYS A 121 -21.64 5.58 -29.51
C LYS A 121 -20.33 6.19 -30.01
N GLN A 122 -20.40 7.11 -30.98
CA GLN A 122 -19.22 7.79 -31.54
C GLN A 122 -18.45 8.61 -30.49
N ARG A 123 -19.16 9.26 -29.56
CA ARG A 123 -18.56 10.03 -28.44
C ARG A 123 -17.75 9.12 -27.51
N ILE A 124 -18.29 7.94 -27.18
CA ILE A 124 -17.60 6.93 -26.37
C ILE A 124 -16.40 6.37 -27.14
N GLU A 125 -16.57 5.99 -28.40
CA GLU A 125 -15.50 5.43 -29.24
C GLU A 125 -14.33 6.39 -29.44
N ALA A 126 -14.60 7.69 -29.56
CA ALA A 126 -13.57 8.73 -29.64
C ALA A 126 -12.68 8.82 -28.38
N ALA A 127 -13.17 8.38 -27.22
CA ALA A 127 -12.40 8.35 -25.98
C ALA A 127 -11.51 7.10 -25.85
N LEU A 128 -11.87 5.98 -26.50
CA LEU A 128 -11.18 4.69 -26.33
C LEU A 128 -9.67 4.70 -26.62
N PRO A 129 -9.15 5.42 -27.65
CA PRO A 129 -7.71 5.48 -27.93
C PRO A 129 -6.90 6.16 -26.83
N ALA A 130 -7.52 7.02 -26.01
CA ALA A 130 -6.85 7.79 -24.95
C ALA A 130 -6.83 7.08 -23.59
N ILE A 131 -7.40 5.88 -23.47
CA ILE A 131 -7.51 5.12 -22.22
C ILE A 131 -6.73 3.82 -22.35
N GLY A 132 -5.83 3.54 -21.41
CA GLY A 132 -4.90 2.41 -21.47
C GLY A 132 -4.59 1.80 -20.10
N ARG A 133 -4.00 0.61 -20.12
CA ARG A 133 -3.59 -0.14 -18.94
C ARG A 133 -2.18 0.27 -18.53
N ILE A 134 -1.97 0.61 -17.26
CA ILE A 134 -0.63 0.83 -16.72
C ILE A 134 0.07 -0.53 -16.62
N GLU A 135 1.13 -0.72 -17.40
CA GLU A 135 1.98 -1.92 -17.37
C GLU A 135 3.16 -1.69 -16.41
N LEU A 136 3.51 -2.70 -15.61
CA LEU A 136 4.69 -2.69 -14.74
C LEU A 136 5.83 -3.42 -15.46
N LEU A 137 6.86 -2.71 -15.89
CA LEU A 137 7.88 -3.26 -16.82
C LEU A 137 9.00 -4.04 -16.10
N TRP A 138 8.99 -4.08 -14.77
CA TRP A 138 9.99 -4.78 -13.94
C TRP A 138 9.46 -6.04 -13.25
N ASP A 139 8.14 -6.19 -13.09
CA ASP A 139 7.54 -7.37 -12.44
C ASP A 139 6.75 -8.21 -13.44
N THR A 140 7.26 -9.42 -13.71
CA THR A 140 6.65 -10.38 -14.63
C THR A 140 5.51 -11.19 -13.99
N ASN A 141 5.40 -11.20 -12.66
CA ASN A 141 4.31 -11.86 -11.93
C ASN A 141 3.06 -10.98 -11.86
N ILE A 142 3.27 -9.66 -11.81
CA ILE A 142 2.21 -8.65 -11.67
C ILE A 142 2.44 -7.54 -12.72
N PRO A 143 2.20 -7.82 -14.01
CA PRO A 143 2.60 -6.93 -15.11
C PRO A 143 1.69 -5.69 -15.27
N TYR A 144 0.77 -5.41 -14.34
CA TYR A 144 -0.17 -4.29 -14.43
C TYR A 144 -0.34 -3.57 -13.09
N GLY A 145 -0.44 -2.24 -13.13
CA GLY A 145 -0.67 -1.39 -11.96
C GLY A 145 -2.11 -0.87 -11.83
N GLY A 146 -2.82 -0.73 -12.95
CA GLY A 146 -4.17 -0.15 -12.98
C GLY A 146 -4.52 0.41 -14.36
N THR A 147 -5.38 1.42 -14.38
CA THR A 147 -5.85 2.15 -15.56
C THR A 147 -5.27 3.57 -15.58
N GLY A 148 -5.09 4.16 -16.76
CA GLY A 148 -4.78 5.58 -16.91
C GLY A 148 -5.28 6.14 -18.24
N PHE A 149 -5.42 7.45 -18.34
CA PHE A 149 -5.93 8.11 -19.55
C PHE A 149 -5.27 9.45 -19.85
N VAL A 150 -5.18 9.80 -21.14
CA VAL A 150 -4.50 11.01 -21.61
C VAL A 150 -5.35 12.24 -21.30
N VAL A 151 -4.75 13.21 -20.62
CA VAL A 151 -5.39 14.43 -20.10
C VAL A 151 -4.71 15.73 -20.55
N GLY A 152 -3.57 15.63 -21.23
CA GLY A 152 -2.87 16.77 -21.82
C GLY A 152 -1.83 16.28 -22.83
N ARG A 153 -1.08 17.20 -23.43
CA ARG A 153 -0.02 16.82 -24.38
C ARG A 153 1.06 15.99 -23.67
N ASN A 154 1.16 14.72 -24.03
CA ASN A 154 2.04 13.72 -23.37
C ASN A 154 1.73 13.49 -21.88
N LEU A 155 0.58 13.96 -21.37
CA LEU A 155 0.22 13.84 -19.95
C LEU A 155 -0.89 12.82 -19.74
N LEU A 156 -0.68 11.94 -18.77
CA LEU A 156 -1.55 10.85 -18.38
C LEU A 156 -2.01 11.04 -16.93
N MET A 157 -3.30 10.86 -16.67
CA MET A 157 -3.87 10.80 -15.32
C MET A 157 -4.08 9.34 -14.90
N THR A 158 -3.74 9.03 -13.66
CA THR A 158 -4.08 7.78 -12.98
C THR A 158 -4.23 8.06 -11.47
N ASN A 159 -4.48 7.05 -10.64
CA ASN A 159 -4.48 7.22 -9.18
C ASN A 159 -3.07 7.42 -8.63
N ARG A 160 -3.00 8.10 -7.48
CA ARG A 160 -1.77 8.21 -6.70
C ARG A 160 -1.29 6.83 -6.26
N HIS A 161 -2.17 5.96 -5.78
CA HIS A 161 -1.73 4.64 -5.33
C HIS A 161 -1.18 3.77 -6.48
N VAL A 162 -1.64 3.97 -7.71
CA VAL A 162 -1.11 3.30 -8.91
C VAL A 162 0.29 3.83 -9.24
N ALA A 163 0.49 5.14 -9.20
CA ALA A 163 1.82 5.74 -9.37
C ALA A 163 2.81 5.29 -8.27
N GLN A 164 2.34 5.18 -7.02
CA GLN A 164 3.16 4.74 -5.88
C GLN A 164 3.66 3.28 -5.96
N ILE A 165 3.27 2.51 -6.98
CA ILE A 165 3.84 1.19 -7.26
C ILE A 165 5.27 1.33 -7.87
N PHE A 166 5.52 2.38 -8.67
CA PHE A 166 6.80 2.63 -9.36
C PHE A 166 7.48 3.96 -9.01
N ALA A 167 6.80 4.84 -8.27
CA ALA A 167 7.28 6.17 -7.93
C ALA A 167 7.14 6.46 -6.44
N ASP A 168 7.98 7.34 -5.93
CA ASP A 168 7.92 7.80 -4.55
C ASP A 168 7.89 9.33 -4.48
N GLY A 169 7.52 9.82 -3.30
CA GLY A 169 7.39 11.24 -2.98
C GLY A 169 6.00 11.79 -3.23
N LEU A 170 5.82 13.08 -2.96
CA LEU A 170 4.54 13.79 -3.06
C LEU A 170 4.72 15.20 -3.62
N GLY A 171 3.67 15.69 -4.24
CA GLY A 171 3.60 16.99 -4.90
C GLY A 171 4.14 16.94 -6.33
N ASP A 172 4.74 18.04 -6.76
CA ASP A 172 5.22 18.32 -8.12
C ASP A 172 6.75 18.56 -8.18
N ARG A 173 7.44 18.49 -7.03
CA ARG A 173 8.87 18.83 -6.87
C ARG A 173 9.70 17.67 -6.32
N ASN A 174 9.18 17.04 -5.26
CA ASN A 174 9.81 15.96 -4.53
C ASN A 174 9.19 14.62 -4.98
N VAL A 175 9.21 14.33 -6.28
CA VAL A 175 8.66 13.08 -6.86
C VAL A 175 9.68 12.46 -7.82
N GLN A 176 9.90 11.14 -7.71
CA GLN A 176 10.83 10.41 -8.56
C GLN A 176 10.40 8.95 -8.77
N PHE A 177 11.00 8.26 -9.74
CA PHE A 177 10.86 6.81 -9.84
C PHE A 177 11.61 6.12 -8.70
N ILE A 178 11.04 5.03 -8.20
CA ILE A 178 11.74 4.09 -7.32
C ILE A 178 12.80 3.38 -8.17
N ASN A 179 14.04 3.30 -7.68
CA ASN A 179 15.14 2.71 -8.43
C ASN A 179 14.80 1.26 -8.86
N GLY A 180 15.04 0.93 -10.13
CA GLY A 180 14.70 -0.35 -10.75
C GLY A 180 13.23 -0.51 -11.17
N ARG A 181 12.30 0.39 -10.79
CA ARG A 181 10.88 0.30 -11.16
C ARG A 181 10.55 1.23 -12.33
N ALA A 182 10.09 0.66 -13.46
CA ALA A 182 9.75 1.39 -14.67
C ALA A 182 8.34 1.04 -15.17
N ALA A 183 7.50 2.03 -15.45
CA ALA A 183 6.13 1.80 -15.89
C ALA A 183 5.90 2.22 -17.36
N GLY A 184 4.86 1.66 -17.96
CA GLY A 184 4.37 2.05 -19.28
C GLY A 184 2.84 2.06 -19.35
N ILE A 185 2.29 2.41 -20.51
CA ILE A 185 0.85 2.31 -20.80
C ILE A 185 0.60 1.58 -22.12
N ASP A 186 -0.34 0.62 -22.10
CA ASP A 186 -0.85 -0.07 -23.28
C ASP A 186 -2.30 0.35 -23.57
N PHE A 187 -2.50 1.11 -24.65
CA PHE A 187 -3.82 1.60 -25.07
C PHE A 187 -4.70 0.57 -25.77
N LYS A 188 -4.18 -0.61 -26.14
CA LYS A 188 -5.01 -1.68 -26.71
C LYS A 188 -5.56 -2.53 -25.57
N ARG A 189 -4.88 -3.63 -25.21
CA ARG A 189 -5.26 -4.61 -24.16
C ARG A 189 -6.76 -4.94 -24.14
N ASP A 190 -7.44 -4.98 -25.28
CA ASP A 190 -8.87 -5.27 -25.39
C ASP A 190 -9.10 -6.77 -25.68
N SER A 191 -8.25 -7.30 -26.55
CA SER A 191 -8.26 -8.64 -27.12
C SER A 191 -6.85 -9.23 -27.23
N ALA A 192 -5.84 -8.35 -27.39
CA ALA A 192 -4.42 -8.68 -27.43
C ALA A 192 -3.59 -7.56 -26.78
N ALA A 193 -2.33 -7.82 -26.46
CA ALA A 193 -1.38 -6.78 -26.09
C ALA A 193 -1.15 -5.81 -27.27
N GLY A 194 -0.96 -4.53 -26.97
CA GLY A 194 -0.63 -3.48 -27.91
C GLY A 194 0.83 -3.04 -27.79
N ASN A 195 1.09 -1.83 -28.28
CA ASN A 195 2.36 -1.16 -28.04
C ASN A 195 2.34 -0.52 -26.65
N VAL A 196 3.40 -0.77 -25.87
CA VAL A 196 3.58 -0.18 -24.54
C VAL A 196 4.39 1.10 -24.67
N PHE A 197 3.80 2.24 -24.31
CA PHE A 197 4.45 3.55 -24.31
C PHE A 197 5.07 3.81 -22.94
N LYS A 198 6.36 4.13 -22.89
CA LYS A 198 7.09 4.28 -21.62
C LYS A 198 6.62 5.54 -20.89
N ILE A 199 6.37 5.40 -19.59
CA ILE A 199 6.18 6.56 -18.70
C ILE A 199 7.59 7.08 -18.38
N ARG A 200 7.86 8.32 -18.80
CA ARG A 200 9.20 8.94 -18.79
C ARG A 200 9.46 9.76 -17.53
N ASN A 201 8.47 10.49 -17.05
CA ASN A 201 8.56 11.29 -15.82
C ASN A 201 7.30 11.11 -14.97
N VAL A 202 7.44 11.25 -13.66
CA VAL A 202 6.33 11.49 -12.74
C VAL A 202 6.23 13.01 -12.58
N ARG A 203 5.10 13.60 -12.97
CA ARG A 203 4.92 15.06 -13.02
C ARG A 203 4.21 15.60 -11.78
N MET A 204 3.36 14.79 -11.18
CA MET A 204 2.70 15.08 -9.92
C MET A 204 2.25 13.79 -9.25
N ILE A 205 2.43 13.68 -7.94
CA ILE A 205 1.65 12.76 -7.09
C ILE A 205 0.90 13.62 -6.09
N HIS A 206 -0.42 13.72 -6.25
CA HIS A 206 -1.20 14.72 -5.53
C HIS A 206 -1.20 14.44 -4.00
N PRO A 207 -0.84 15.40 -3.13
CA PRO A 207 -0.64 15.12 -1.71
C PRO A 207 -1.96 14.88 -0.96
N TYR A 208 -3.07 15.43 -1.47
CA TYR A 208 -4.42 15.24 -0.92
C TYR A 208 -5.25 14.17 -1.65
N TRP A 209 -5.70 14.44 -2.88
CA TRP A 209 -6.48 13.51 -3.71
C TRP A 209 -5.72 12.26 -4.17
N ASP A 210 -6.45 11.18 -4.44
CA ASP A 210 -5.92 9.96 -5.06
C ASP A 210 -5.70 10.12 -6.57
N MET A 211 -4.74 10.96 -6.94
CA MET A 211 -4.45 11.32 -8.33
C MET A 211 -2.95 11.51 -8.53
N ALA A 212 -2.45 11.05 -9.67
CA ALA A 212 -1.11 11.35 -10.16
C ALA A 212 -1.16 11.74 -11.65
N ILE A 213 -0.26 12.65 -12.04
CA ILE A 213 0.00 13.01 -13.43
C ILE A 213 1.38 12.49 -13.83
N LEU A 214 1.41 11.80 -14.96
CA LEU A 214 2.58 11.12 -15.50
C LEU A 214 2.86 11.63 -16.92
N GLU A 215 4.13 11.70 -17.31
CA GLU A 215 4.53 12.07 -18.67
C GLU A 215 4.88 10.81 -19.47
N VAL A 216 4.26 10.65 -20.64
CA VAL A 216 4.43 9.47 -21.50
C VAL A 216 5.25 9.84 -22.75
N GLU A 217 6.26 9.04 -23.05
CA GLU A 217 7.11 9.21 -24.22
C GLU A 217 6.48 8.60 -25.47
N GLY A 218 6.51 9.34 -26.59
CA GLY A 218 6.12 8.84 -27.90
C GLY A 218 4.61 8.59 -28.09
N LEU A 219 3.74 9.30 -27.37
CA LEU A 219 2.30 9.25 -27.65
C LEU A 219 2.02 9.64 -29.12
N PRO A 220 1.26 8.84 -29.88
CA PRO A 220 0.86 9.18 -31.25
C PRO A 220 -0.01 10.44 -31.32
N ASP A 221 0.21 11.29 -32.31
CA ASP A 221 -0.55 12.54 -32.53
C ASP A 221 -2.06 12.32 -32.73
N ASN A 222 -2.48 11.09 -33.06
CA ASN A 222 -3.90 10.72 -33.20
C ASN A 222 -4.59 10.36 -31.86
N ILE A 223 -3.87 10.36 -30.73
CA ILE A 223 -4.47 10.20 -29.40
C ILE A 223 -4.78 11.60 -28.85
N THR A 224 -6.04 12.01 -28.98
CA THR A 224 -6.53 13.28 -28.44
C THR A 224 -6.70 13.18 -26.91
N PRO A 225 -6.19 14.13 -26.11
CA PRO A 225 -6.46 14.19 -24.68
C PRO A 225 -7.96 14.29 -24.36
N LEU A 226 -8.43 13.49 -23.40
CA LEU A 226 -9.81 13.56 -22.92
C LEU A 226 -10.08 14.92 -22.25
N SER A 227 -11.30 15.43 -22.43
CA SER A 227 -11.70 16.70 -21.82
C SER A 227 -12.17 16.48 -20.38
N LEU A 228 -11.64 17.25 -19.43
CA LEU A 228 -11.96 17.16 -18.01
C LEU A 228 -13.07 18.15 -17.65
N ALA A 229 -14.15 17.68 -17.01
CA ALA A 229 -15.21 18.56 -16.55
C ALA A 229 -14.71 19.49 -15.44
N VAL A 230 -15.08 20.78 -15.52
CA VAL A 230 -14.89 21.76 -14.44
C VAL A 230 -16.05 21.74 -13.43
N ALA A 231 -17.21 21.21 -13.82
CA ALA A 231 -18.34 20.98 -12.93
C ALA A 231 -18.06 19.80 -11.99
N ASP A 232 -18.60 19.85 -10.78
CA ASP A 232 -18.29 18.89 -9.72
C ASP A 232 -19.21 17.67 -9.79
N ALA A 233 -18.63 16.48 -9.98
CA ALA A 233 -19.40 15.23 -10.11
C ALA A 233 -20.29 14.91 -8.88
N ARG A 234 -20.00 15.52 -7.72
CA ARG A 234 -20.80 15.41 -6.51
C ARG A 234 -22.17 16.09 -6.61
N ASP A 235 -22.32 17.06 -7.52
CA ASP A 235 -23.55 17.80 -7.78
C ASP A 235 -24.35 17.20 -8.97
N MET A 236 -23.78 16.20 -9.66
CA MET A 236 -24.35 15.54 -10.85
C MET A 236 -25.18 14.29 -10.51
N LEU A 237 -25.96 14.33 -9.43
CA LEU A 237 -26.75 13.19 -8.95
C LEU A 237 -27.64 12.60 -10.07
N ARG A 238 -27.57 11.28 -10.25
CA ARG A 238 -28.23 10.47 -11.30
C ARG A 238 -27.83 10.77 -12.75
N GLN A 239 -26.80 11.58 -13.00
CA GLN A 239 -26.28 11.68 -14.36
C GLN A 239 -25.57 10.37 -14.74
N GLU A 240 -25.84 9.93 -15.96
CA GLU A 240 -25.33 8.67 -16.49
C GLU A 240 -23.88 8.81 -16.95
N VAL A 241 -23.10 7.78 -16.63
CA VAL A 241 -21.66 7.72 -16.88
C VAL A 241 -21.29 6.34 -17.43
N VAL A 242 -20.16 6.27 -18.12
CA VAL A 242 -19.44 5.01 -18.35
C VAL A 242 -18.07 5.09 -17.67
N ALA A 243 -17.76 4.07 -16.89
CA ALA A 243 -16.40 3.78 -16.47
C ALA A 243 -15.73 2.98 -17.60
N ILE A 244 -14.56 3.43 -18.07
CA ILE A 244 -13.77 2.71 -19.10
C ILE A 244 -12.38 2.42 -18.54
N GLY A 245 -12.06 1.14 -18.36
CA GLY A 245 -10.80 0.71 -17.76
C GLY A 245 -10.56 -0.79 -17.81
N TYR A 246 -9.71 -1.28 -16.91
CA TYR A 246 -9.13 -2.62 -16.98
C TYR A 246 -9.47 -3.46 -15.72
N PRO A 247 -10.71 -3.96 -15.58
CA PRO A 247 -11.11 -4.81 -14.45
C PRO A 247 -10.26 -6.07 -14.33
N ALA A 248 -9.48 -6.16 -13.26
CA ALA A 248 -8.83 -7.36 -12.76
C ALA A 248 -9.80 -8.18 -11.87
N PHE A 249 -9.45 -9.44 -11.63
CA PHE A 249 -10.18 -10.32 -10.71
C PHE A 249 -10.02 -9.82 -9.26
N ASP A 250 -11.13 -9.76 -8.52
CA ASP A 250 -11.16 -9.10 -7.21
C ASP A 250 -11.81 -9.98 -6.14
N ASN A 251 -11.00 -10.68 -5.35
CA ASN A 251 -11.51 -11.60 -4.34
C ASN A 251 -12.28 -10.94 -3.17
N ARG A 252 -12.48 -9.60 -3.16
CA ARG A 252 -13.44 -8.92 -2.27
C ARG A 252 -14.90 -9.13 -2.70
N ASN A 253 -15.14 -9.42 -3.98
CA ASN A 253 -16.48 -9.54 -4.57
C ASN A 253 -16.88 -11.01 -4.72
N ALA A 254 -18.18 -11.30 -4.79
CA ALA A 254 -18.70 -12.66 -5.01
C ALA A 254 -18.17 -13.26 -6.33
N VAL A 255 -17.43 -14.38 -6.24
CA VAL A 255 -16.57 -14.92 -7.31
C VAL A 255 -17.38 -15.33 -8.55
N ASP A 256 -18.54 -15.94 -8.33
CA ASP A 256 -19.57 -16.22 -9.33
C ASP A 256 -19.99 -14.94 -10.08
N VAL A 257 -20.48 -13.93 -9.37
CA VAL A 257 -21.02 -12.69 -9.97
C VAL A 257 -19.99 -11.98 -10.86
N GLN A 258 -18.74 -11.86 -10.41
CA GLN A 258 -17.68 -11.26 -11.26
C GLN A 258 -17.19 -12.20 -12.38
N THR A 259 -17.21 -13.51 -12.18
CA THR A 259 -16.88 -14.47 -13.25
C THR A 259 -17.90 -14.39 -14.38
N GLU A 260 -19.17 -14.26 -14.03
CA GLU A 260 -20.29 -14.09 -14.95
C GLU A 260 -20.22 -12.73 -15.67
N ILE A 261 -20.23 -11.63 -14.93
CA ILE A 261 -20.28 -10.27 -15.52
C ILE A 261 -19.03 -9.93 -16.36
N MET A 262 -17.86 -10.45 -15.97
CA MET A 262 -16.61 -10.28 -16.72
C MET A 262 -16.33 -11.45 -17.68
N ARG A 263 -17.20 -12.47 -17.76
CA ARG A 263 -17.06 -13.65 -18.64
C ARG A 263 -15.69 -14.32 -18.49
N ASN A 264 -15.20 -14.44 -17.26
CA ASN A 264 -13.86 -14.91 -16.88
C ASN A 264 -12.68 -14.23 -17.62
N ARG A 265 -12.88 -13.01 -18.14
CA ARG A 265 -11.88 -12.30 -18.97
C ARG A 265 -11.46 -10.98 -18.34
N PHE A 266 -10.51 -11.07 -17.43
CA PHE A 266 -9.99 -9.94 -16.66
C PHE A 266 -8.77 -9.27 -17.31
N GLN A 267 -8.41 -8.10 -16.79
CA GLN A 267 -7.29 -7.24 -17.18
C GLN A 267 -7.32 -6.79 -18.66
N VAL A 268 -8.50 -6.80 -19.28
CA VAL A 268 -8.75 -6.27 -20.63
C VAL A 268 -9.65 -5.04 -20.57
N LYS A 269 -9.60 -4.17 -21.59
CA LYS A 269 -10.39 -2.94 -21.64
C LYS A 269 -11.89 -3.26 -21.66
N ARG A 270 -12.64 -2.72 -20.72
CA ARG A 270 -14.11 -2.84 -20.60
C ARG A 270 -14.79 -1.48 -20.58
N LEU A 271 -16.07 -1.50 -20.90
CA LEU A 271 -16.99 -0.38 -20.69
C LEU A 271 -18.08 -0.80 -19.70
N GLN A 272 -18.19 -0.06 -18.61
CA GLN A 272 -19.08 -0.34 -17.48
C GLN A 272 -20.00 0.88 -17.25
N PRO A 273 -21.21 0.91 -17.83
CA PRO A 273 -22.19 1.97 -17.57
C PRO A 273 -22.67 2.00 -16.11
N GLY A 274 -23.17 3.16 -15.71
CA GLY A 274 -23.84 3.39 -14.43
C GLY A 274 -24.23 4.85 -14.24
N MET A 275 -24.46 5.25 -12.99
CA MET A 275 -24.92 6.59 -12.62
C MET A 275 -24.07 7.17 -11.49
N LEU A 276 -23.97 8.50 -11.47
CA LEU A 276 -23.39 9.24 -10.34
C LEU A 276 -24.39 9.33 -9.17
N GLN A 277 -23.88 9.23 -7.95
CA GLN A 277 -24.66 9.10 -6.72
C GLN A 277 -24.42 10.24 -5.72
N GLY A 278 -23.76 11.29 -6.18
CA GLY A 278 -23.44 12.48 -5.40
C GLY A 278 -22.18 12.34 -4.55
N GLY A 279 -22.03 13.22 -3.56
CA GLY A 279 -20.88 13.28 -2.68
C GLY A 279 -20.96 12.35 -1.47
N PHE A 280 -19.86 11.67 -1.14
CA PHE A 280 -19.72 10.88 0.09
C PHE A 280 -18.34 11.08 0.74
N ASN A 281 -18.30 11.11 2.07
CA ASN A 281 -17.06 11.24 2.81
C ASN A 281 -16.44 9.86 3.05
N THR A 282 -15.27 9.61 2.45
CA THR A 282 -14.57 8.32 2.49
C THR A 282 -13.09 8.49 2.84
N GLU A 283 -12.42 7.41 3.16
CA GLU A 283 -10.99 7.40 3.52
C GLU A 283 -10.10 7.36 2.28
N SER A 284 -9.01 8.14 2.30
CA SER A 284 -7.96 8.12 1.27
C SER A 284 -6.69 8.82 1.79
N PHE A 285 -5.55 8.13 1.86
CA PHE A 285 -4.25 8.71 2.27
C PHE A 285 -4.22 9.36 3.66
N GLY A 286 -4.63 8.64 4.71
CA GLY A 286 -4.52 9.10 6.10
C GLY A 286 -5.60 10.11 6.55
N LYS A 287 -6.67 10.28 5.77
CA LYS A 287 -7.66 11.37 5.93
C LYS A 287 -9.02 11.00 5.33
N ILE A 288 -10.02 11.82 5.67
CA ILE A 288 -11.34 11.80 5.03
C ILE A 288 -11.36 12.79 3.85
N VAL A 289 -11.82 12.32 2.70
CA VAL A 289 -12.05 13.13 1.49
C VAL A 289 -13.53 13.06 1.09
N SER A 290 -14.06 14.16 0.55
CA SER A 290 -15.41 14.21 -0.03
C SER A 290 -15.34 13.76 -1.49
N ALA A 291 -15.44 12.45 -1.71
CA ALA A 291 -15.40 11.83 -3.04
C ALA A 291 -16.75 11.97 -3.76
N ALA A 292 -16.74 11.90 -5.10
CA ALA A 292 -17.93 11.55 -5.87
C ALA A 292 -18.17 10.03 -5.78
N THR A 293 -19.42 9.60 -5.98
CA THR A 293 -19.81 8.19 -5.91
C THR A 293 -20.56 7.71 -7.15
N HIS A 294 -20.50 6.41 -7.45
CA HIS A 294 -21.17 5.78 -8.60
C HIS A 294 -21.41 4.27 -8.40
N ASP A 295 -22.23 3.67 -9.26
CA ASP A 295 -22.58 2.23 -9.25
C ASP A 295 -22.07 1.40 -10.45
N CYS A 296 -21.28 1.97 -11.35
CA CYS A 296 -20.63 1.19 -12.42
C CYS A 296 -19.93 -0.07 -11.86
N SER A 297 -20.02 -1.19 -12.61
CA SER A 297 -19.52 -2.51 -12.19
C SER A 297 -17.99 -2.61 -12.17
N THR A 298 -17.35 -1.92 -11.22
CA THR A 298 -15.90 -1.88 -11.02
C THR A 298 -15.40 -2.96 -10.05
N THR A 299 -14.25 -3.53 -10.40
CA THR A 299 -13.43 -4.45 -9.59
C THR A 299 -12.02 -3.87 -9.42
N GLY A 300 -11.11 -4.56 -8.72
CA GLY A 300 -9.67 -4.24 -8.73
C GLY A 300 -9.13 -3.98 -10.15
N GLY A 301 -8.06 -3.19 -10.29
CA GLY A 301 -7.53 -2.78 -11.60
C GLY A 301 -8.30 -1.64 -12.32
N ASN A 302 -9.55 -1.34 -11.91
CA ASN A 302 -10.25 -0.12 -12.33
C ASN A 302 -9.70 1.16 -11.67
N SER A 303 -8.77 1.04 -10.72
CA SER A 303 -8.02 2.19 -10.19
C SER A 303 -7.45 3.03 -11.33
N GLY A 304 -7.83 4.29 -11.40
CA GLY A 304 -7.42 5.24 -12.43
C GLY A 304 -8.35 5.28 -13.66
N THR A 305 -9.50 4.58 -13.62
CA THR A 305 -10.52 4.61 -14.67
C THR A 305 -11.13 6.00 -14.84
N ALA A 306 -11.28 6.43 -16.09
CA ALA A 306 -12.02 7.62 -16.48
C ALA A 306 -13.53 7.36 -16.31
N MET A 307 -14.20 8.22 -15.54
CA MET A 307 -15.67 8.29 -15.47
C MET A 307 -16.15 9.32 -16.48
N ILE A 308 -16.68 8.89 -17.63
CA ILE A 308 -17.12 9.76 -18.72
C ILE A 308 -18.63 9.98 -18.62
N ASN A 309 -19.06 11.25 -18.59
CA ASN A 309 -20.47 11.63 -18.63
C ASN A 309 -21.06 11.40 -20.03
N LEU A 310 -22.20 10.70 -20.12
CA LEU A 310 -22.78 10.33 -21.42
C LEU A 310 -23.31 11.52 -22.21
N ALA A 311 -23.80 12.57 -21.55
CA ALA A 311 -24.34 13.76 -22.21
C ALA A 311 -23.24 14.68 -22.78
N THR A 312 -22.16 14.91 -22.00
CA THR A 312 -21.09 15.84 -22.41
C THR A 312 -19.91 15.15 -23.09
N GLY A 313 -19.60 13.90 -22.73
CA GLY A 313 -18.37 13.20 -23.14
C GLY A 313 -17.13 13.65 -22.36
N GLU A 314 -17.31 14.47 -21.33
CA GLU A 314 -16.24 14.91 -20.45
C GLU A 314 -15.98 13.86 -19.36
N VAL A 315 -14.72 13.73 -18.96
CA VAL A 315 -14.35 12.98 -17.76
C VAL A 315 -14.75 13.82 -16.55
N VAL A 316 -15.68 13.32 -15.75
CA VAL A 316 -16.23 14.00 -14.57
C VAL A 316 -15.58 13.54 -13.27
N ALA A 317 -14.99 12.35 -13.25
CA ALA A 317 -14.25 11.84 -12.11
C ALA A 317 -13.20 10.77 -12.50
N LEU A 318 -12.27 10.53 -11.58
CA LEU A 318 -11.23 9.49 -11.63
C LEU A 318 -11.57 8.44 -10.57
N HIS A 319 -11.99 7.23 -10.97
CA HIS A 319 -12.29 6.14 -10.02
C HIS A 319 -11.04 5.75 -9.21
N PHE A 320 -11.21 5.43 -7.92
CA PHE A 320 -10.11 4.99 -7.07
C PHE A 320 -10.41 3.84 -6.11
N ALA A 321 -11.67 3.61 -5.71
CA ALA A 321 -12.03 2.56 -4.77
C ALA A 321 -13.51 2.18 -4.87
N GLY A 322 -13.91 1.09 -4.20
CA GLY A 322 -15.31 0.76 -4.02
C GLY A 322 -15.55 -0.23 -2.87
N ARG A 323 -16.80 -0.31 -2.42
CA ARG A 323 -17.31 -1.32 -1.50
C ARG A 323 -18.42 -2.11 -2.17
N TYR A 324 -18.25 -3.43 -2.19
CA TYR A 324 -19.21 -4.38 -2.77
C TYR A 324 -20.60 -4.22 -2.13
N LEU A 325 -21.64 -4.11 -2.98
CA LEU A 325 -23.02 -3.87 -2.57
C LEU A 325 -23.23 -2.60 -1.71
N GLU A 326 -22.37 -1.59 -1.86
CA GLU A 326 -22.57 -0.30 -1.19
C GLU A 326 -22.45 0.87 -2.17
N ARG A 327 -21.23 1.16 -2.66
CA ARG A 327 -20.92 2.30 -3.54
C ARG A 327 -19.49 2.24 -4.04
N ASN A 328 -19.21 2.88 -5.17
CA ASN A 328 -17.84 3.18 -5.62
C ASN A 328 -17.49 4.65 -5.36
N TYR A 329 -16.18 4.96 -5.38
CA TYR A 329 -15.61 6.25 -5.04
C TYR A 329 -14.70 6.77 -6.16
N ALA A 330 -14.81 8.06 -6.45
CA ALA A 330 -14.02 8.74 -7.48
C ALA A 330 -13.60 10.15 -7.06
N VAL A 331 -12.41 10.59 -7.49
CA VAL A 331 -11.91 11.96 -7.33
C VAL A 331 -12.62 12.85 -8.37
N PRO A 332 -13.37 13.90 -7.98
CA PRO A 332 -14.07 14.75 -8.94
C PRO A 332 -13.09 15.62 -9.76
N THR A 333 -13.20 15.65 -11.08
CA THR A 333 -12.33 16.52 -11.91
C THR A 333 -12.59 18.00 -11.66
N GLY A 334 -13.84 18.38 -11.36
CA GLY A 334 -14.19 19.74 -10.91
C GLY A 334 -13.59 20.13 -9.55
N ALA A 335 -13.12 19.17 -8.74
CA ALA A 335 -12.29 19.47 -7.57
C ALA A 335 -10.83 19.74 -7.98
N LEU A 336 -10.30 18.95 -8.91
CA LEU A 336 -8.95 19.15 -9.47
C LEU A 336 -8.82 20.49 -10.24
N ALA A 337 -9.89 20.95 -10.90
CA ALA A 337 -9.97 22.26 -11.56
C ALA A 337 -9.82 23.48 -10.61
N LYS A 338 -9.91 23.26 -9.29
CA LYS A 338 -9.72 24.27 -8.24
C LYS A 338 -8.28 24.29 -7.70
N ASP A 339 -7.40 23.40 -8.17
CA ASP A 339 -6.00 23.38 -7.79
C ASP A 339 -5.12 24.10 -8.82
N GLN A 340 -4.48 25.19 -8.40
CA GLN A 340 -3.59 25.94 -9.29
C GLN A 340 -2.44 25.10 -9.87
N ARG A 341 -1.80 24.22 -9.07
CA ARG A 341 -0.69 23.40 -9.57
C ARG A 341 -1.14 22.36 -10.58
N VAL A 342 -2.38 21.88 -10.47
CA VAL A 342 -2.99 20.99 -11.48
C VAL A 342 -3.32 21.75 -12.76
N VAL A 343 -3.84 22.98 -12.65
CA VAL A 343 -4.12 23.85 -13.80
C VAL A 343 -2.83 24.24 -14.53
N ASP A 344 -1.76 24.55 -13.80
CA ASP A 344 -0.46 24.95 -14.35
C ASP A 344 0.24 23.82 -15.15
N LEU A 345 -0.16 22.56 -14.99
CA LEU A 345 0.30 21.45 -15.83
C LEU A 345 -0.31 21.47 -17.25
N GLY A 346 -1.33 22.29 -17.51
CA GLY A 346 -1.98 22.39 -18.83
C GLY A 346 -2.87 21.19 -19.17
N LEU A 347 -3.62 20.68 -18.18
CA LEU A 347 -4.61 19.63 -18.42
C LEU A 347 -5.81 20.17 -19.23
N ASN A 348 -6.42 19.32 -20.04
CA ASN A 348 -7.47 19.65 -21.01
C ASN A 348 -8.85 19.83 -20.35
N PHE A 349 -9.01 20.84 -19.50
CA PHE A 349 -10.32 21.17 -18.91
C PHE A 349 -11.29 21.73 -19.96
N ALA A 350 -12.55 21.31 -19.90
CA ALA A 350 -13.63 21.70 -20.82
C ALA A 350 -14.04 23.19 -20.73
N GLY A 351 -13.56 23.90 -19.72
CA GLY A 351 -13.82 25.31 -19.47
C GLY A 351 -12.72 25.95 -18.64
N ALA A 352 -12.93 27.20 -18.22
CA ALA A 352 -11.99 27.91 -17.36
C ALA A 352 -11.91 27.25 -15.97
N ALA A 353 -10.89 26.41 -15.77
CA ALA A 353 -10.53 25.92 -14.45
C ALA A 353 -10.16 27.11 -13.55
N SER A 354 -10.75 27.20 -12.36
CA SER A 354 -10.65 28.40 -11.53
C SER A 354 -9.26 28.61 -10.93
N GLY A 355 -8.56 27.50 -10.65
CA GLY A 355 -7.38 27.51 -9.79
C GLY A 355 -7.68 28.12 -8.40
N GLY A 356 -6.61 28.57 -7.73
CA GLY A 356 -6.70 29.35 -6.50
C GLY A 356 -6.76 28.57 -5.18
N PRO A 357 -7.13 29.24 -4.07
CA PRO A 357 -7.15 28.67 -2.73
C PRO A 357 -8.17 27.52 -2.58
N ASN A 358 -7.76 26.46 -1.87
CA ASN A 358 -8.53 25.25 -1.67
C ASN A 358 -8.21 24.60 -0.31
N ASP A 359 -9.03 23.63 0.09
CA ASP A 359 -8.92 22.96 1.41
C ASP A 359 -7.62 22.16 1.59
N TRP A 360 -6.87 21.92 0.50
CA TRP A 360 -5.67 21.08 0.50
C TRP A 360 -4.35 21.85 0.37
N GLY A 361 -4.36 23.19 0.44
CA GLY A 361 -3.13 24.00 0.49
C GLY A 361 -2.17 23.61 1.63
N ALA A 362 -2.68 23.16 2.79
CA ALA A 362 -1.84 22.66 3.87
C ALA A 362 -1.11 21.35 3.53
N TRP A 363 -1.71 20.50 2.68
CA TRP A 363 -1.10 19.25 2.21
C TRP A 363 0.00 19.52 1.17
N TRP A 364 -0.19 20.53 0.32
CA TRP A 364 0.87 21.05 -0.55
C TRP A 364 2.05 21.60 0.26
N ASN A 365 1.79 22.36 1.33
CA ASN A 365 2.86 22.85 2.21
C ASN A 365 3.61 21.69 2.90
N LYS A 366 2.92 20.62 3.34
CA LYS A 366 3.56 19.41 3.90
C LYS A 366 4.47 18.74 2.86
N ALA A 367 4.00 18.57 1.62
CA ALA A 367 4.78 17.99 0.52
C ALA A 367 6.01 18.84 0.12
N ASP A 368 5.85 20.17 0.03
CA ASP A 368 6.94 21.11 -0.25
C ASP A 368 7.99 21.13 0.87
N SER A 369 7.60 20.87 2.12
CA SER A 369 8.49 20.85 3.29
C SER A 369 9.26 19.54 3.48
N GLY A 370 8.95 18.50 2.71
CA GLY A 370 9.71 17.26 2.72
C GLY A 370 11.11 17.47 2.15
N SER A 371 12.11 16.79 2.72
CA SER A 371 13.43 16.69 2.11
C SER A 371 13.31 16.11 0.69
N PRO A 372 14.10 16.59 -0.30
CA PRO A 372 14.22 15.90 -1.57
C PRO A 372 14.65 14.45 -1.31
N ALA A 373 13.98 13.49 -1.95
CA ALA A 373 14.44 12.10 -1.94
C ALA A 373 15.86 12.04 -2.51
N GLU A 374 16.74 11.21 -1.93
CA GLU A 374 18.16 11.22 -2.31
C GLU A 374 18.34 10.93 -3.81
N GLY A 375 19.09 11.80 -4.48
CA GLY A 375 19.18 11.83 -5.94
C GLY A 375 19.92 10.62 -6.50
N VAL A 376 19.16 9.67 -7.05
CA VAL A 376 19.73 8.54 -7.80
C VAL A 376 20.18 9.04 -9.18
N ASN A 377 21.47 8.96 -9.46
CA ASN A 377 22.01 9.27 -10.79
C ASN A 377 21.35 8.37 -11.85
N LEU A 378 20.71 8.97 -12.85
CA LEU A 378 20.18 8.25 -14.00
C LEU A 378 21.32 7.54 -14.73
N VAL A 379 21.29 6.21 -14.77
CA VAL A 379 22.08 5.45 -15.73
C VAL A 379 21.43 5.63 -17.09
N GLU A 380 22.14 6.24 -18.04
CA GLU A 380 21.75 6.19 -19.45
C GLU A 380 21.81 4.75 -19.96
N VAL A 381 20.68 4.04 -19.90
CA VAL A 381 20.51 2.77 -20.61
C VAL A 381 20.27 3.09 -22.08
N GLY A 382 21.38 3.32 -22.80
CA GLY A 382 21.37 3.58 -24.23
C GLY A 382 20.96 2.34 -25.04
N GLY A 383 20.09 2.55 -26.04
CA GLY A 383 19.84 1.60 -27.12
C GLY A 383 18.67 0.64 -26.88
N ALA A 384 17.75 0.61 -27.86
CA ALA A 384 16.71 -0.41 -27.93
C ALA A 384 17.34 -1.80 -28.12
N GLN A 385 16.94 -2.79 -27.31
CA GLN A 385 17.38 -4.17 -27.50
C GLN A 385 16.68 -4.83 -28.69
N GLN A 386 17.47 -5.37 -29.61
CA GLN A 386 17.04 -6.33 -30.62
C GLN A 386 17.79 -7.65 -30.40
N ILE A 387 17.09 -8.77 -30.58
CA ILE A 387 17.57 -10.14 -30.30
C ILE A 387 18.52 -10.62 -31.45
N PRO A 388 19.55 -11.44 -31.18
CA PRO A 388 20.88 -11.21 -31.78
C PRO A 388 21.21 -11.92 -33.11
N GLY A 389 22.15 -11.32 -33.86
CA GLY A 389 22.88 -11.96 -34.96
C GLY A 389 23.88 -11.01 -35.65
N VAL A 390 25.04 -11.54 -36.07
CA VAL A 390 26.17 -10.87 -36.78
C VAL A 390 27.09 -10.00 -35.91
N ALA A 391 28.41 -10.13 -36.12
CA ALA A 391 29.47 -9.44 -35.38
C ALA A 391 30.55 -8.88 -36.33
N THR A 392 31.09 -7.68 -36.05
CA THR A 392 32.35 -7.16 -36.62
C THR A 392 33.05 -6.11 -35.73
N GLN A 393 34.17 -6.54 -35.12
CA GLN A 393 35.48 -5.88 -34.95
C GLN A 393 35.63 -4.38 -34.51
N THR A 394 36.48 -4.20 -33.48
CA THR A 394 37.24 -3.00 -33.02
C THR A 394 38.69 -3.02 -33.57
N PRO A 395 39.67 -2.14 -33.21
CA PRO A 395 39.73 -0.82 -32.52
C PRO A 395 40.56 0.21 -33.39
N PRO A 396 41.35 1.22 -32.91
CA PRO A 396 41.62 1.83 -31.58
C PRO A 396 41.54 3.41 -31.63
N SER A 397 42.22 4.29 -30.86
CA SER A 397 43.24 4.25 -29.78
C SER A 397 43.32 5.60 -29.02
N GLY A 398 43.55 5.61 -27.70
CA GLY A 398 44.04 6.78 -26.93
C GLY A 398 43.62 6.75 -25.44
N GLY A 399 44.43 7.12 -24.44
CA GLY A 399 45.83 7.56 -24.43
C GLY A 399 46.14 8.37 -23.16
N VAL A 400 46.76 7.77 -22.14
CA VAL A 400 47.01 8.42 -20.83
C VAL A 400 48.40 9.05 -20.77
N VAL A 401 48.50 10.26 -20.22
CA VAL A 401 49.78 10.98 -19.98
C VAL A 401 49.98 11.17 -18.47
N VAL A 402 51.18 10.86 -17.98
CA VAL A 402 51.58 11.00 -16.57
C VAL A 402 52.64 12.10 -16.45
N SER A 403 52.53 12.97 -15.45
CA SER A 403 53.53 14.00 -15.13
C SER A 403 54.28 13.70 -13.83
N PRO A 404 55.55 14.11 -13.69
CA PRO A 404 56.39 13.78 -12.54
C PRO A 404 56.01 14.65 -11.32
N GLY A 405 54.97 14.22 -10.60
CA GLY A 405 54.48 14.90 -9.39
C GLY A 405 53.45 14.13 -8.56
N GLY A 406 53.10 12.89 -8.94
CA GLY A 406 52.18 12.05 -8.16
C GLY A 406 50.69 12.37 -8.30
N SER A 407 50.30 13.23 -9.25
CA SER A 407 48.91 13.51 -9.59
C SER A 407 48.51 12.86 -10.92
N VAL A 408 47.27 12.36 -10.98
CA VAL A 408 46.62 11.86 -12.20
C VAL A 408 45.35 12.67 -12.42
N THR A 409 45.10 13.05 -13.67
CA THR A 409 43.93 13.85 -14.08
C THR A 409 43.25 13.17 -15.26
N PHE A 410 41.92 13.09 -15.23
CA PHE A 410 41.10 12.63 -16.36
C PHE A 410 39.95 13.62 -16.58
N GLU A 411 39.52 13.81 -17.83
CA GLU A 411 38.38 14.65 -18.19
C GLU A 411 37.15 13.81 -18.56
N VAL A 412 36.18 13.82 -17.66
CA VAL A 412 34.73 13.63 -17.90
C VAL A 412 34.10 14.93 -17.31
N PRO A 413 32.78 15.25 -17.32
CA PRO A 413 32.31 16.63 -17.12
C PRO A 413 32.37 17.18 -15.67
N LEU A 414 33.25 16.65 -14.83
CA LEU A 414 33.73 17.24 -13.57
C LEU A 414 35.26 17.05 -13.48
N ARG A 415 36.00 18.11 -13.09
CA ARG A 415 37.45 18.04 -12.87
C ARG A 415 37.75 17.50 -11.46
N ILE A 416 38.36 16.33 -11.40
CA ILE A 416 38.82 15.70 -10.14
C ILE A 416 40.35 15.74 -10.09
N THR A 417 40.90 16.16 -8.96
CA THR A 417 42.35 16.14 -8.69
C THR A 417 42.60 15.39 -7.39
N VAL A 418 43.45 14.36 -7.42
CA VAL A 418 43.87 13.60 -6.24
C VAL A 418 45.38 13.79 -6.03
N SER A 419 45.77 14.03 -4.78
CA SER A 419 47.16 14.14 -4.34
C SER A 419 47.39 13.34 -3.07
N LEU A 420 48.50 12.60 -3.00
CA LEU A 420 48.88 11.82 -1.82
C LEU A 420 49.87 12.62 -0.96
N GLY A 421 49.49 12.89 0.30
CA GLY A 421 50.34 13.58 1.26
C GLY A 421 51.43 12.68 1.85
N ALA A 422 52.66 13.18 1.94
CA ALA A 422 53.78 12.47 2.56
C ALA A 422 53.85 12.70 4.09
N THR A 423 54.36 11.71 4.81
CA THR A 423 54.46 11.67 6.27
C THR A 423 55.44 12.72 6.84
N PRO A 424 55.03 13.58 7.79
CA PRO A 424 55.96 14.44 8.52
C PRO A 424 56.74 13.69 9.60
N GLY A 425 58.04 13.96 9.71
CA GLY A 425 58.90 13.47 10.81
C GLY A 425 58.72 14.29 12.10
N HIS A 426 59.26 13.77 13.20
CA HIS A 426 59.24 14.44 14.52
C HIS A 426 60.06 15.74 14.52
N GLU A 427 59.45 16.83 15.01
CA GLU A 427 60.13 17.82 15.87
C GLU A 427 59.22 18.17 17.05
N ALA A 428 59.83 18.47 18.20
CA ALA A 428 59.12 18.64 19.46
C ALA A 428 58.52 20.06 19.57
N VAL A 429 57.20 20.12 19.76
CA VAL A 429 56.48 21.35 20.10
C VAL A 429 55.74 21.12 21.42
N THR A 430 55.83 22.11 22.31
CA THR A 430 55.32 22.07 23.69
C THR A 430 53.82 21.88 23.77
N GLU A 431 53.35 21.04 24.70
CA GLU A 431 51.93 20.86 24.99
C GLU A 431 51.27 22.17 25.46
N SER A 432 50.48 22.78 24.58
CA SER A 432 49.32 23.57 24.98
C SER A 432 48.07 22.72 24.77
N VAL A 433 47.50 22.21 25.87
CA VAL A 433 46.24 21.45 25.85
C VAL A 433 45.10 22.42 25.57
N GLU A 434 44.78 22.63 24.29
CA GLU A 434 43.45 23.09 23.92
C GLU A 434 42.47 21.94 24.14
N LEU A 435 41.56 22.11 25.11
CA LEU A 435 40.43 21.21 25.25
C LEU A 435 39.60 21.30 23.96
N GLU A 436 39.48 20.21 23.21
CA GLU A 436 38.32 20.05 22.34
C GLU A 436 37.06 20.28 23.17
N ALA A 437 36.24 21.24 22.75
CA ALA A 437 34.96 21.49 23.40
C ALA A 437 34.11 20.22 23.29
N ALA A 438 33.95 19.52 24.41
CA ALA A 438 33.26 18.22 24.45
C ALA A 438 31.89 18.34 23.79
N LYS A 439 31.64 17.53 22.75
CA LYS A 439 30.32 17.43 22.11
C LYS A 439 29.28 17.19 23.22
N PRO A 440 28.21 17.99 23.32
CA PRO A 440 27.25 17.88 24.41
C PRO A 440 26.66 16.48 24.44
N THR A 441 26.69 15.84 25.61
CA THR A 441 26.21 14.46 25.77
C THR A 441 24.72 14.38 25.44
N PRO A 442 24.27 13.41 24.61
CA PRO A 442 22.86 13.29 24.26
C PRO A 442 21.96 13.13 25.50
N PRO A 443 20.82 13.87 25.57
CA PRO A 443 19.97 13.94 26.75
C PRO A 443 19.32 12.60 27.13
N GLY A 444 19.15 11.68 26.18
CA GLY A 444 18.63 10.33 26.42
C GLY A 444 19.36 9.54 27.51
N GLY A 445 20.65 9.84 27.75
CA GLY A 445 21.43 9.19 28.81
C GLY A 445 20.85 9.36 30.23
N ALA A 446 20.04 10.40 30.45
CA ALA A 446 19.34 10.61 31.72
C ALA A 446 18.20 9.59 31.98
N PHE A 447 17.66 8.98 30.92
CA PHE A 447 16.48 8.10 30.98
C PHE A 447 16.84 6.60 30.98
N VAL A 448 18.12 6.24 31.01
CA VAL A 448 18.56 4.83 31.15
C VAL A 448 18.23 4.34 32.57
N PRO A 449 17.37 3.32 32.75
CA PRO A 449 17.03 2.78 34.06
C PRO A 449 18.24 2.21 34.80
N LYS A 450 18.32 2.50 36.09
CA LYS A 450 19.37 2.04 37.03
C LYS A 450 18.80 1.16 38.13
N THR A 451 17.50 1.25 38.39
CA THR A 451 16.77 0.44 39.36
C THR A 451 15.44 -0.06 38.79
N VAL A 452 14.84 -1.07 39.43
CA VAL A 452 13.47 -1.54 39.08
C VAL A 452 12.41 -0.44 39.29
N ALA A 453 12.64 0.51 40.20
CA ALA A 453 11.71 1.61 40.46
C ALA A 453 11.64 2.63 39.31
N ASP A 454 12.69 2.73 38.48
CA ASP A 454 12.77 3.71 37.39
C ASP A 454 11.80 3.38 36.23
N TYR A 455 11.27 2.15 36.21
CA TYR A 455 10.21 1.70 35.30
C TYR A 455 8.79 2.07 35.77
N ALA A 456 8.65 2.66 36.96
CA ALA A 456 7.34 3.04 37.50
C ALA A 456 6.65 4.08 36.60
N GLY A 457 5.37 3.85 36.30
CA GLY A 457 4.58 4.72 35.42
C GLY A 457 4.81 4.53 33.92
N TYR A 458 5.61 3.54 33.50
CA TYR A 458 5.64 3.09 32.10
C TYR A 458 4.29 2.42 31.79
N LYS A 459 3.54 2.98 30.84
CA LYS A 459 2.17 2.54 30.52
C LYS A 459 2.11 1.36 29.56
N GLY A 460 3.19 1.12 28.83
CA GLY A 460 3.25 0.09 27.81
C GLY A 460 2.45 0.42 26.56
N TYR A 461 2.01 -0.64 25.91
CA TYR A 461 1.03 -0.68 24.83
C TYR A 461 -0.37 -0.30 25.32
N ASP A 462 -0.97 0.69 24.65
CA ASP A 462 -2.36 1.11 24.80
C ASP A 462 -3.24 0.46 23.72
N GLU A 463 -4.15 -0.40 24.16
CA GLU A 463 -5.10 -1.11 23.30
C GLU A 463 -6.15 -0.17 22.67
N LYS A 464 -6.34 1.04 23.22
CA LYS A 464 -7.29 2.04 22.71
C LYS A 464 -6.62 3.12 21.87
N PHE A 465 -5.34 2.97 21.55
CA PHE A 465 -4.55 3.99 20.88
C PHE A 465 -5.14 4.49 19.55
N LEU A 466 -5.75 3.59 18.77
CA LEU A 466 -6.44 3.86 17.50
C LEU A 466 -7.78 4.62 17.65
N SER A 467 -8.25 4.83 18.88
CA SER A 467 -9.42 5.68 19.17
C SER A 467 -9.05 7.16 19.35
N GLY A 468 -7.77 7.49 19.51
CA GLY A 468 -7.32 8.87 19.65
C GLY A 468 -7.19 9.59 18.31
N GLY A 469 -7.32 10.92 18.30
CA GLY A 469 -7.16 11.76 17.10
C GLY A 469 -8.31 11.70 16.09
N THR A 470 -9.36 10.89 16.33
CA THR A 470 -10.48 10.68 15.39
C THR A 470 -11.85 10.97 16.01
N LYS A 471 -12.86 11.20 15.15
CA LYS A 471 -14.28 11.32 15.52
C LYS A 471 -15.05 10.00 15.36
N LEU A 472 -14.39 8.94 14.85
CA LEU A 472 -15.00 7.62 14.70
C LEU A 472 -15.27 6.99 16.08
N ALA A 473 -16.14 5.97 16.13
CA ALA A 473 -16.43 5.25 17.37
C ALA A 473 -15.15 4.66 18.00
N PRO A 474 -15.06 4.50 19.34
CA PRO A 474 -13.90 3.86 19.94
C PRO A 474 -13.72 2.41 19.49
N VAL A 475 -12.47 2.01 19.24
CA VAL A 475 -12.05 0.62 19.00
C VAL A 475 -11.02 0.19 20.03
N VAL A 476 -10.93 -1.12 20.24
CA VAL A 476 -9.90 -1.77 21.05
C VAL A 476 -9.11 -2.70 20.13
N VAL A 477 -7.80 -2.68 20.26
CA VAL A 477 -6.87 -3.61 19.63
C VAL A 477 -6.17 -4.36 20.77
N PRO A 478 -6.64 -5.55 21.16
CA PRO A 478 -6.06 -6.28 22.29
C PRO A 478 -4.59 -6.65 22.03
N MET A 479 -3.77 -6.63 23.08
CA MET A 479 -2.41 -7.16 22.99
C MET A 479 -2.46 -8.69 22.73
N PRO A 480 -1.58 -9.25 21.88
CA PRO A 480 -1.48 -10.70 21.69
C PRO A 480 -1.13 -11.42 23.00
N GLU A 481 -1.30 -12.74 23.03
CA GLU A 481 -0.99 -13.58 24.18
C GLU A 481 -0.22 -14.85 23.77
N ALA A 482 0.51 -15.48 24.69
CA ALA A 482 1.12 -16.79 24.41
C ALA A 482 0.06 -17.90 24.44
N THR A 483 0.08 -18.82 23.47
CA THR A 483 -0.83 -19.99 23.48
C THR A 483 -0.55 -20.94 24.64
N ASP A 484 0.71 -21.02 25.09
CA ASP A 484 1.12 -21.63 26.35
C ASP A 484 1.78 -20.59 27.26
N LEU A 485 1.09 -20.18 28.33
CA LEU A 485 1.62 -19.21 29.29
C LEU A 485 2.86 -19.72 30.06
N SER A 486 3.11 -21.04 30.08
CA SER A 486 4.24 -21.64 30.81
C SER A 486 5.60 -21.35 30.17
N VAL A 487 5.64 -21.01 28.88
CA VAL A 487 6.88 -20.65 28.16
C VAL A 487 7.38 -19.25 28.50
N LEU A 488 6.56 -18.43 29.17
CA LEU A 488 6.85 -17.03 29.44
C LEU A 488 7.77 -16.83 30.65
N ALA A 489 8.69 -15.87 30.54
CA ALA A 489 9.60 -15.52 31.62
C ALA A 489 8.86 -14.70 32.71
N GLN A 490 8.97 -15.14 33.97
CA GLN A 490 8.37 -14.44 35.11
C GLN A 490 9.24 -13.26 35.55
N LEU A 491 8.61 -12.12 35.81
CA LEU A 491 9.27 -10.92 36.34
C LEU A 491 9.56 -11.07 37.83
N LYS A 492 10.60 -10.35 38.32
CA LYS A 492 10.98 -10.32 39.75
C LYS A 492 9.86 -9.81 40.67
N ALA A 493 8.95 -9.01 40.14
CA ALA A 493 7.77 -8.47 40.84
C ALA A 493 6.47 -9.28 40.58
N GLY A 494 6.54 -10.40 39.85
CA GLY A 494 5.39 -11.17 39.38
C GLY A 494 4.86 -10.70 38.02
N GLY A 495 4.15 -11.59 37.33
CA GLY A 495 3.64 -11.35 35.97
C GLY A 495 4.68 -11.60 34.87
N THR A 496 4.29 -11.40 33.61
CA THR A 496 5.07 -11.74 32.40
C THR A 496 5.16 -10.63 31.35
N ARG A 497 4.41 -9.53 31.52
CA ARG A 497 4.37 -8.39 30.59
C ARG A 497 5.37 -7.31 31.02
N LEU A 498 6.31 -6.98 30.13
CA LEU A 498 7.23 -5.86 30.29
C LEU A 498 6.64 -4.64 29.58
N ASP A 499 6.27 -3.62 30.34
CA ASP A 499 5.79 -2.34 29.81
C ASP A 499 6.93 -1.33 29.63
N TYR A 500 6.92 -0.61 28.52
CA TYR A 500 7.83 0.48 28.19
C TYR A 500 7.06 1.76 27.87
N GLN A 501 7.74 2.80 27.38
CA GLN A 501 7.07 3.94 26.78
C GLN A 501 6.63 3.56 25.36
N ASN A 502 5.31 3.60 25.09
CA ASN A 502 4.66 3.33 23.79
C ASN A 502 4.68 1.88 23.27
N PHE A 503 5.24 0.93 24.02
CA PHE A 503 5.18 -0.50 23.67
C PHE A 503 5.29 -1.42 24.88
N SER A 504 4.89 -2.68 24.72
CA SER A 504 5.06 -3.77 25.68
C SER A 504 5.58 -5.02 24.99
N LEU A 505 6.13 -5.96 25.75
CA LEU A 505 6.52 -7.28 25.22
C LEU A 505 6.40 -8.39 26.28
N LYS A 506 6.46 -9.65 25.82
CA LYS A 506 6.62 -10.82 26.68
C LYS A 506 7.80 -11.68 26.22
N MET A 507 8.63 -12.12 27.17
CA MET A 507 9.85 -12.88 26.89
C MET A 507 9.59 -14.39 26.93
N GLN A 508 10.13 -15.13 25.96
CA GLN A 508 10.16 -16.59 25.97
C GLN A 508 11.34 -17.05 26.83
N ALA A 509 11.06 -17.70 27.97
CA ALA A 509 12.02 -17.99 29.03
C ALA A 509 13.21 -18.85 28.60
N LYS A 510 12.98 -19.89 27.79
CA LYS A 510 14.00 -20.84 27.34
C LYS A 510 14.86 -20.26 26.22
N ARG A 511 14.26 -19.49 25.31
CA ARG A 511 14.91 -18.87 24.15
C ARG A 511 15.64 -17.57 24.50
N ARG A 512 15.23 -16.88 25.58
CA ARG A 512 15.79 -15.60 26.06
C ARG A 512 15.61 -14.42 25.10
N LEU A 513 14.60 -14.53 24.24
CA LEU A 513 14.17 -13.56 23.25
C LEU A 513 12.73 -13.16 23.55
N ALA A 514 12.24 -12.05 22.99
CA ALA A 514 10.81 -11.78 22.97
C ALA A 514 10.08 -12.94 22.26
N LEU A 515 8.96 -13.39 22.82
CA LEU A 515 7.99 -14.19 22.07
C LEU A 515 7.26 -13.27 21.08
N PHE A 516 6.84 -12.10 21.59
CA PHE A 516 6.23 -11.03 20.82
C PHE A 516 6.38 -9.68 21.52
N THR A 517 6.26 -8.62 20.73
CA THR A 517 6.15 -7.22 21.13
C THR A 517 4.84 -6.64 20.63
N ALA A 518 4.37 -5.57 21.27
CA ALA A 518 3.20 -4.79 20.87
C ALA A 518 3.51 -3.29 21.02
N SER A 519 3.52 -2.53 19.94
CA SER A 519 3.85 -1.11 19.91
C SER A 519 2.71 -0.26 19.33
N ASN A 520 2.63 0.97 19.81
CA ASN A 520 1.80 2.02 19.26
C ASN A 520 2.68 2.97 18.44
N VAL A 521 2.34 3.17 17.16
CA VAL A 521 3.14 3.91 16.18
C VAL A 521 2.34 5.07 15.62
N THR A 522 2.94 6.26 15.46
CA THR A 522 2.21 7.43 14.94
C THR A 522 3.10 8.38 14.16
N GLU A 523 2.52 8.98 13.12
CA GLU A 523 3.13 10.06 12.33
C GLU A 523 2.50 11.45 12.61
N GLU A 524 1.73 11.59 13.69
CA GLU A 524 1.26 12.88 14.17
C GLU A 524 2.45 13.79 14.50
N SER A 525 2.64 14.86 13.72
CA SER A 525 3.80 15.75 13.86
C SER A 525 3.88 16.43 15.24
N ASN A 526 2.75 16.68 15.89
CA ASN A 526 2.67 17.18 17.28
C ASN A 526 3.13 16.17 18.34
N LEU A 527 3.30 14.89 18.01
CA LEU A 527 3.86 13.85 18.89
C LEU A 527 5.29 13.45 18.47
N ARG A 528 5.64 13.62 17.20
CA ARG A 528 7.01 13.47 16.66
C ARG A 528 7.92 14.65 17.03
N GLU A 529 7.40 15.87 16.95
CA GLU A 529 8.13 17.13 17.20
C GLU A 529 7.39 18.03 18.21
N PRO A 530 7.18 17.58 19.46
CA PRO A 530 6.34 18.30 20.45
C PRO A 530 6.91 19.67 20.90
N GLU A 531 8.21 19.94 20.70
CA GLU A 531 8.89 21.12 21.22
C GLU A 531 9.83 21.75 20.17
N LYS A 532 9.57 23.00 19.80
CA LYS A 532 10.42 23.73 18.84
C LYS A 532 11.84 23.95 19.38
N GLY A 533 12.84 23.84 18.50
CA GLY A 533 14.25 24.09 18.83
C GLY A 533 14.97 22.94 19.54
N ARG A 534 14.33 21.77 19.69
CA ARG A 534 14.99 20.53 20.10
C ARG A 534 15.71 19.87 18.92
N ASN A 535 16.67 19.00 19.21
CA ASN A 535 17.36 18.19 18.21
C ASN A 535 16.76 16.77 18.19
N TYR A 536 16.07 16.43 17.11
CA TYR A 536 15.40 15.13 16.89
C TYR A 536 16.24 14.14 16.07
N SER A 537 17.45 14.52 15.63
CA SER A 537 18.35 13.63 14.86
C SER A 537 18.88 12.47 15.71
N ARG A 538 19.33 11.38 15.07
CA ARG A 538 19.85 10.17 15.76
C ARG A 538 20.87 10.51 16.85
N GLY A 539 21.89 11.31 16.52
CA GLY A 539 22.93 11.74 17.45
C GLY A 539 22.48 12.79 18.48
N GLY A 540 21.33 13.44 18.26
CA GLY A 540 20.72 14.40 19.19
C GLY A 540 19.90 13.77 20.31
N LEU A 541 19.47 12.50 20.16
CA LEU A 541 18.58 11.83 21.11
C LEU A 541 19.35 10.99 22.15
N PHE A 542 20.08 9.96 21.72
CA PHE A 542 20.77 9.01 22.60
C PHE A 542 21.95 8.34 21.89
N SER A 543 23.00 8.00 22.63
CA SER A 543 24.05 7.10 22.12
C SER A 543 23.52 5.67 22.06
N GLU A 544 23.83 4.92 21.01
CA GLU A 544 23.24 3.60 20.68
C GLU A 544 23.73 2.45 21.60
N ARG A 545 23.60 2.66 22.91
CA ARG A 545 24.03 1.76 23.96
C ARG A 545 22.85 0.91 24.43
N TRP A 546 23.03 -0.39 24.31
CA TRP A 546 22.09 -1.40 24.78
C TRP A 546 22.30 -1.76 26.26
N PHE A 547 21.24 -2.20 26.94
CA PHE A 547 21.28 -2.54 28.37
C PHE A 547 20.21 -3.58 28.77
N PRO A 548 20.44 -4.37 29.85
CA PRO A 548 19.47 -5.35 30.33
C PRO A 548 18.25 -4.71 30.98
N ASP A 549 17.09 -5.40 30.93
CA ASP A 549 15.94 -5.02 31.73
C ASP A 549 16.08 -5.53 33.16
N LEU A 550 16.06 -4.62 34.13
CA LEU A 550 16.31 -4.92 35.54
C LEU A 550 15.16 -5.68 36.21
N ARG A 551 13.96 -5.68 35.62
CA ARG A 551 12.76 -6.37 36.14
C ARG A 551 12.82 -7.88 35.93
N LEU A 552 13.71 -8.35 35.06
CA LEU A 552 13.85 -9.75 34.67
C LEU A 552 15.19 -10.34 35.18
N ASP A 553 15.23 -11.65 35.41
CA ASP A 553 16.47 -12.37 35.76
C ASP A 553 17.39 -12.48 34.53
N ASP A 554 18.70 -12.26 34.71
CA ASP A 554 19.71 -12.32 33.64
C ASP A 554 19.67 -13.63 32.84
N LYS A 555 19.25 -14.74 33.44
CA LYS A 555 19.13 -16.04 32.76
C LYS A 555 18.08 -16.07 31.65
N TYR A 556 17.13 -15.13 31.65
CA TYR A 556 16.06 -15.00 30.65
C TYR A 556 16.36 -13.95 29.56
N GLN A 557 17.57 -13.39 29.55
CA GLN A 557 18.01 -12.40 28.57
C GLN A 557 19.29 -12.88 27.85
N ILE A 558 19.47 -12.48 26.59
CA ILE A 558 20.78 -12.56 25.94
C ILE A 558 21.55 -11.28 26.31
N PRO A 559 22.74 -11.38 26.93
CA PRO A 559 23.50 -10.22 27.38
C PRO A 559 24.20 -9.54 26.20
N ASP A 560 24.45 -8.24 26.33
CA ASP A 560 25.04 -7.41 25.26
C ASP A 560 26.36 -7.96 24.69
N VAL A 561 27.18 -8.55 25.58
CA VAL A 561 28.48 -9.16 25.23
C VAL A 561 28.37 -10.32 24.23
N PHE A 562 27.20 -10.95 24.11
CA PHE A 562 26.96 -12.01 23.12
C PHE A 562 27.07 -11.46 21.70
N TYR A 563 26.41 -10.32 21.44
CA TYR A 563 26.31 -9.67 20.12
C TYR A 563 27.54 -8.82 19.75
N THR A 564 28.48 -8.61 20.67
CA THR A 564 29.69 -7.79 20.44
C THR A 564 30.97 -8.60 20.39
N GLN A 565 30.91 -9.90 20.70
CA GLN A 565 32.06 -10.82 20.71
C GLN A 565 31.70 -12.19 20.11
N ASP A 566 30.84 -12.18 19.10
CA ASP A 566 30.43 -13.29 18.23
C ASP A 566 31.25 -13.39 16.92
N GLN A 567 32.24 -12.52 16.75
CA GLN A 567 33.02 -12.29 15.51
C GLN A 567 32.30 -11.47 14.42
N GLY A 568 31.24 -10.73 14.78
CA GLY A 568 30.46 -9.93 13.82
C GLY A 568 29.45 -10.76 13.03
N ALA A 569 29.00 -11.89 13.58
CA ALA A 569 28.07 -12.80 12.94
C ALA A 569 26.63 -12.27 12.95
N PHE A 570 26.26 -11.46 13.96
CA PHE A 570 24.93 -10.89 14.12
C PHE A 570 24.95 -9.44 14.57
N ASP A 571 24.01 -8.68 14.02
CA ASP A 571 23.59 -7.41 14.56
C ASP A 571 22.59 -7.55 15.72
N LYS A 572 22.50 -6.45 16.47
CA LYS A 572 21.47 -6.24 17.50
C LYS A 572 20.19 -5.75 16.83
N GLY A 573 19.43 -6.69 16.28
CA GLY A 573 18.17 -6.44 15.61
C GLY A 573 17.07 -5.95 16.56
N HIS A 574 16.56 -4.73 16.34
CA HIS A 574 15.37 -4.23 17.02
C HIS A 574 14.12 -4.99 16.53
N ILE A 575 13.28 -5.47 17.46
CA ILE A 575 11.95 -6.02 17.11
C ILE A 575 10.94 -4.88 16.97
N VAL A 576 10.83 -4.01 17.99
CA VAL A 576 10.20 -2.68 17.90
C VAL A 576 11.27 -1.67 17.50
N ARG A 577 11.11 -0.96 16.37
CA ARG A 577 12.12 0.02 15.96
C ARG A 577 12.08 1.22 16.88
N ARG A 578 13.25 1.80 17.15
CA ARG A 578 13.41 3.08 17.84
C ARG A 578 12.52 4.18 17.25
N ASP A 579 12.51 4.25 15.92
CA ASP A 579 11.76 5.26 15.17
C ASP A 579 10.23 5.01 15.20
N ASP A 580 9.75 3.83 15.61
CA ASP A 580 8.31 3.55 15.78
C ASP A 580 7.75 4.11 17.09
N VAL A 581 8.59 4.17 18.14
CA VAL A 581 8.17 4.48 19.53
C VAL A 581 8.78 5.76 20.09
N ALA A 582 9.69 6.41 19.38
CA ALA A 582 10.18 7.75 19.68
C ALA A 582 9.11 8.81 19.34
N TRP A 583 8.10 8.93 20.21
CA TRP A 583 7.06 9.97 20.15
C TRP A 583 6.47 10.25 21.54
N GLY A 584 5.88 11.42 21.74
CA GLY A 584 5.21 11.79 22.99
C GLY A 584 4.75 13.25 23.01
N SER A 585 3.88 13.61 23.95
CA SER A 585 3.39 15.00 24.10
C SER A 585 4.44 15.99 24.67
N THR A 586 5.65 15.51 24.96
CA THR A 586 6.82 16.29 25.40
C THR A 586 8.09 15.63 24.87
N PHE A 587 9.18 16.39 24.78
CA PHE A 587 10.49 15.88 24.37
C PHE A 587 11.02 14.81 25.33
N GLU A 588 10.69 14.89 26.63
CA GLU A 588 11.01 13.86 27.62
C GLU A 588 10.35 12.51 27.29
N LEU A 589 9.04 12.49 27.00
CA LEU A 589 8.34 11.24 26.70
C LEU A 589 8.85 10.60 25.41
N LEU A 590 9.17 11.42 24.40
CA LEU A 590 9.81 10.97 23.17
C LEU A 590 11.19 10.34 23.44
N LEU A 591 12.05 11.02 24.21
CA LEU A 591 13.37 10.50 24.61
C LEU A 591 13.26 9.18 25.38
N ARG A 592 12.26 9.08 26.27
CA ARG A 592 11.98 7.87 27.03
C ARG A 592 11.58 6.70 26.13
N GLY A 593 10.74 6.93 25.12
CA GLY A 593 10.41 5.95 24.07
C GLY A 593 11.65 5.50 23.29
N ASN A 594 12.42 6.46 22.80
CA ASN A 594 13.69 6.23 22.11
C ASN A 594 14.69 5.40 22.94
N VAL A 595 14.85 5.70 24.23
CA VAL A 595 15.77 4.96 25.12
C VAL A 595 15.23 3.57 25.46
N CYS A 596 13.91 3.41 25.58
CA CYS A 596 13.30 2.11 25.87
C CYS A 596 13.56 1.06 24.78
N SER A 597 13.69 1.45 23.50
CA SER A 597 13.92 0.48 22.42
C SER A 597 15.26 -0.27 22.53
N PHE A 598 16.26 0.30 23.23
CA PHE A 598 17.60 -0.27 23.43
C PHE A 598 17.70 -1.27 24.60
N HIS A 599 16.58 -1.72 25.19
CA HIS A 599 16.62 -2.87 26.09
C HIS A 599 16.91 -4.16 25.29
N VAL A 600 17.81 -5.02 25.78
CA VAL A 600 18.12 -6.31 25.13
C VAL A 600 16.92 -7.28 25.05
N THR A 601 15.86 -7.03 25.82
CA THR A 601 14.56 -7.73 25.71
C THR A 601 13.82 -7.44 24.40
N ASN A 602 14.09 -6.29 23.77
CA ASN A 602 13.60 -5.90 22.44
C ASN A 602 14.58 -6.31 21.31
N CYS A 603 15.66 -7.03 21.64
CA CYS A 603 16.70 -7.45 20.70
C CYS A 603 16.51 -8.90 20.24
N SER A 604 16.78 -9.17 18.97
CA SER A 604 17.01 -10.52 18.44
C SER A 604 18.24 -10.54 17.54
N PRO A 605 19.02 -11.64 17.49
CA PRO A 605 20.12 -11.77 16.54
C PRO A 605 19.58 -11.77 15.10
N GLN A 606 20.12 -10.88 14.28
CA GLN A 606 19.78 -10.69 12.87
C GLN A 606 21.07 -10.54 12.05
N VAL A 607 21.14 -11.06 10.84
CA VAL A 607 22.32 -10.88 9.97
C VAL A 607 22.37 -9.46 9.40
N GLU A 608 23.57 -8.97 9.02
CA GLU A 608 23.77 -7.60 8.55
C GLU A 608 22.85 -7.23 7.37
N GLY A 609 22.71 -8.09 6.36
CA GLY A 609 21.81 -7.85 5.23
C GLY A 609 20.33 -7.77 5.60
N TYR A 610 19.92 -8.34 6.74
CA TYR A 610 18.55 -8.26 7.26
C TYR A 610 18.35 -7.00 8.13
N ASN A 611 19.31 -6.67 9.00
CA ASN A 611 19.20 -5.56 9.95
C ASN A 611 19.62 -4.19 9.36
N ARG A 612 20.55 -4.16 8.39
CA ARG A 612 21.10 -2.93 7.78
C ARG A 612 20.70 -2.71 6.32
N SER A 613 19.75 -3.49 5.77
CA SER A 613 19.27 -3.29 4.38
C SER A 613 18.99 -1.80 4.12
N ASP A 614 19.63 -1.27 3.07
CA ASP A 614 20.03 0.15 2.99
C ASP A 614 18.97 1.14 3.48
N SER A 615 19.37 2.02 4.39
CA SER A 615 18.61 3.17 4.88
C SER A 615 17.26 2.89 5.57
N GLY A 616 16.80 1.64 5.65
CA GLY A 616 15.50 1.28 6.23
C GLY A 616 14.29 1.57 5.31
N GLU A 617 14.56 1.89 4.04
CA GLU A 617 13.60 2.29 2.99
C GLU A 617 13.22 1.14 2.02
N LYS A 618 13.50 -0.12 2.38
CA LYS A 618 13.36 -1.26 1.44
C LYS A 618 12.72 -2.55 1.96
N ASN A 619 12.16 -2.60 3.17
CA ASN A 619 11.53 -3.86 3.67
C ASN A 619 10.46 -3.66 4.77
N TRP A 620 10.75 -2.88 5.82
CA TRP A 620 9.93 -2.86 7.05
C TRP A 620 9.24 -1.53 7.29
N GLY A 621 9.93 -0.41 7.02
CA GLY A 621 9.34 0.93 7.11
C GLY A 621 8.29 1.16 6.04
N ASP A 622 8.55 0.71 4.83
CA ASP A 622 7.70 0.89 3.65
C ASP A 622 6.38 0.15 3.83
N LEU A 623 6.43 -1.04 4.42
CA LEU A 623 5.27 -1.85 4.78
C LEU A 623 4.33 -1.10 5.75
N GLU A 624 4.88 -0.49 6.80
CA GLU A 624 4.11 0.34 7.73
C GLU A 624 3.62 1.63 7.07
N ASN A 625 4.43 2.27 6.24
CA ASN A 625 4.05 3.47 5.48
C ASN A 625 2.90 3.19 4.49
N HIS A 626 2.92 2.04 3.81
CA HIS A 626 1.84 1.61 2.93
C HIS A 626 0.55 1.35 3.73
N VAL A 627 0.61 0.71 4.90
CA VAL A 627 -0.57 0.50 5.75
C VAL A 627 -1.07 1.81 6.39
N LEU A 628 -0.17 2.71 6.82
CA LEU A 628 -0.49 4.07 7.28
C LEU A 628 -1.19 4.89 6.20
N SER A 629 -0.77 4.75 4.95
CA SER A 629 -1.41 5.45 3.82
C SER A 629 -2.88 5.07 3.67
N GLU A 630 -3.26 3.85 4.04
CA GLU A 630 -4.64 3.36 3.97
C GLU A 630 -5.41 3.52 5.30
N ALA A 631 -4.83 4.15 6.32
CA ALA A 631 -5.44 4.27 7.65
C ALA A 631 -6.37 5.51 7.77
N ALA A 632 -7.36 5.43 8.66
CA ALA A 632 -8.26 6.53 9.04
C ALA A 632 -7.59 7.59 9.95
N SER A 633 -6.33 7.37 10.35
CA SER A 633 -5.57 8.15 11.31
C SER A 633 -4.07 7.94 11.07
N GLU A 634 -3.23 8.93 11.39
CA GLU A 634 -1.75 8.80 11.43
C GLU A 634 -1.29 7.92 12.63
N ARG A 635 -1.94 6.77 12.86
CA ARG A 635 -1.71 5.83 13.98
C ARG A 635 -1.86 4.38 13.54
N LEU A 636 -0.95 3.53 14.03
CA LEU A 636 -1.01 2.07 13.95
C LEU A 636 -0.85 1.42 15.33
N CYS A 637 -1.36 0.20 15.44
CA CYS A 637 -0.88 -0.78 16.42
C CYS A 637 -0.08 -1.85 15.67
N VAL A 638 1.06 -2.25 16.22
CA VAL A 638 2.01 -3.13 15.53
C VAL A 638 2.46 -4.23 16.48
N PHE A 639 2.29 -5.48 16.06
CA PHE A 639 2.75 -6.67 16.78
C PHE A 639 3.88 -7.33 16.00
N ALA A 640 4.95 -7.75 16.67
CA ALA A 640 6.10 -8.34 15.98
C ALA A 640 6.82 -9.36 16.85
N GLY A 641 7.58 -10.26 16.23
CA GLY A 641 8.43 -11.19 16.94
C GLY A 641 9.25 -12.12 16.04
N PRO A 642 10.17 -12.90 16.62
CA PRO A 642 10.78 -14.03 15.95
C PRO A 642 9.80 -15.22 15.83
N VAL A 643 10.00 -16.04 14.80
CA VAL A 643 9.43 -17.39 14.73
C VAL A 643 10.41 -18.32 15.43
N LEU A 644 10.07 -18.80 16.62
CA LEU A 644 10.96 -19.55 17.50
C LEU A 644 10.90 -21.06 17.21
N ALA A 645 11.34 -21.47 16.02
CA ALA A 645 11.28 -22.85 15.56
C ALA A 645 12.16 -23.82 16.38
N GLU A 646 11.76 -25.09 16.44
CA GLU A 646 12.51 -26.13 17.16
C GLU A 646 13.84 -26.50 16.49
N ASP A 647 13.93 -26.31 15.17
CA ASP A 647 15.10 -26.58 14.33
C ASP A 647 16.02 -25.36 14.11
N ASP A 648 15.81 -24.28 14.89
CA ASP A 648 16.67 -23.10 14.85
C ASP A 648 18.13 -23.45 15.19
N ARG A 649 19.08 -22.80 14.50
CA ARG A 649 20.50 -23.12 14.66
C ARG A 649 21.02 -22.64 16.02
N THR A 650 21.78 -23.50 16.69
CA THR A 650 22.49 -23.14 17.93
C THR A 650 23.79 -22.41 17.60
N PHE A 651 23.91 -21.16 18.04
CA PHE A 651 25.14 -20.38 17.95
C PHE A 651 25.81 -20.27 19.33
N ALA A 652 27.14 -20.34 19.34
CA ALA A 652 27.95 -20.20 20.53
C ALA A 652 28.64 -18.83 20.53
N GLY A 653 28.34 -18.02 21.53
CA GLY A 653 28.94 -16.70 21.76
C GLY A 653 29.42 -16.57 23.20
N LYS A 654 29.78 -15.34 23.60
CA LYS A 654 30.18 -15.06 24.98
C LYS A 654 29.01 -14.59 25.84
N GLY A 655 29.04 -14.99 27.10
CA GLY A 655 28.18 -14.51 28.18
C GLY A 655 28.97 -13.62 29.16
N PRO A 656 28.33 -13.22 30.28
CA PRO A 656 28.92 -12.29 31.23
C PRO A 656 30.21 -12.88 31.83
N LYS A 657 31.21 -12.03 32.09
CA LYS A 657 32.50 -12.43 32.68
C LYS A 657 33.27 -13.49 31.85
N GLY A 658 33.00 -13.60 30.55
CA GLY A 658 33.73 -14.48 29.63
C GLY A 658 33.28 -15.95 29.61
N THR A 659 32.17 -16.29 30.27
CA THR A 659 31.55 -17.63 30.12
C THR A 659 31.09 -17.88 28.69
N SER A 660 31.03 -19.13 28.21
CA SER A 660 30.36 -19.43 26.93
C SER A 660 28.84 -19.41 27.09
N LEU A 661 28.13 -18.80 26.15
CA LEU A 661 26.66 -18.82 26.05
C LEU A 661 26.26 -19.49 24.73
N ARG A 662 25.22 -20.32 24.75
CA ARG A 662 24.59 -20.87 23.54
C ARG A 662 23.17 -20.33 23.42
N ALA A 663 22.81 -19.87 22.22
CA ALA A 663 21.48 -19.37 21.90
C ALA A 663 20.98 -20.01 20.60
N LEU A 664 19.66 -20.24 20.52
CA LEU A 664 18.99 -20.68 19.30
C LEU A 664 18.56 -19.43 18.52
N VAL A 665 19.16 -19.21 17.36
CA VAL A 665 18.93 -18.00 16.54
C VAL A 665 17.77 -18.26 15.56
N PRO A 666 16.70 -17.43 15.59
CA PRO A 666 15.55 -17.58 14.70
C PRO A 666 15.90 -17.26 13.24
N ARG A 667 15.42 -18.08 12.30
CA ARG A 667 15.53 -17.80 10.85
C ARG A 667 14.45 -16.87 10.31
N ARG A 668 13.31 -16.76 10.98
CA ARG A 668 12.13 -16.03 10.49
C ARG A 668 11.62 -15.05 11.55
N PHE A 669 11.01 -13.97 11.08
CA PHE A 669 10.35 -12.95 11.89
C PHE A 669 8.99 -12.64 11.30
N TRP A 670 8.07 -12.13 12.13
CA TRP A 670 6.70 -11.81 11.71
C TRP A 670 6.29 -10.41 12.16
N LYS A 671 5.35 -9.81 11.43
CA LYS A 671 4.54 -8.67 11.87
C LYS A 671 3.05 -8.96 11.72
N VAL A 672 2.28 -8.33 12.58
CA VAL A 672 0.90 -7.97 12.32
C VAL A 672 0.79 -6.46 12.48
N VAL A 673 0.40 -5.76 11.42
CA VAL A 673 0.10 -4.32 11.46
C VAL A 673 -1.41 -4.16 11.56
N VAL A 674 -1.90 -3.29 12.44
CA VAL A 674 -3.33 -3.01 12.63
C VAL A 674 -3.59 -1.51 12.48
N ALA A 675 -4.45 -1.17 11.53
CA ALA A 675 -4.85 0.20 11.21
C ALA A 675 -6.31 0.48 11.60
N ARG A 676 -6.63 1.74 11.93
CA ARG A 676 -8.02 2.21 12.05
C ARG A 676 -8.60 2.38 10.66
N VAL A 677 -9.84 1.97 10.45
CA VAL A 677 -10.60 2.11 9.20
C VAL A 677 -12.04 2.52 9.50
N SER A 678 -12.77 3.08 8.56
CA SER A 678 -14.07 3.74 8.78
C SER A 678 -15.09 2.90 9.55
N ASP A 679 -15.13 1.59 9.30
CA ASP A 679 -16.02 0.59 9.89
C ASP A 679 -15.42 -0.18 11.08
N GLY A 680 -14.12 -0.06 11.37
CA GLY A 680 -13.47 -0.83 12.43
C GLY A 680 -11.94 -0.79 12.40
N ILE A 681 -11.33 -1.96 12.40
CA ILE A 681 -9.88 -2.14 12.26
C ILE A 681 -9.61 -3.05 11.08
N ALA A 682 -8.42 -2.93 10.50
CA ALA A 682 -7.90 -3.84 9.48
C ALA A 682 -6.54 -4.36 9.93
N SER A 683 -6.33 -5.68 9.88
CA SER A 683 -5.07 -6.31 10.29
C SER A 683 -4.35 -6.94 9.08
N TYR A 684 -3.02 -6.94 9.12
CA TYR A 684 -2.18 -7.38 8.02
C TYR A 684 -1.00 -8.21 8.54
N GLY A 685 -1.02 -9.52 8.28
CA GLY A 685 0.03 -10.45 8.69
C GLY A 685 1.15 -10.61 7.66
N PHE A 686 2.40 -10.56 8.10
CA PHE A 686 3.59 -10.74 7.25
C PHE A 686 4.65 -11.59 7.95
N VAL A 687 5.42 -12.36 7.17
CA VAL A 687 6.60 -13.10 7.65
C VAL A 687 7.76 -12.86 6.69
N LEU A 688 8.93 -12.59 7.26
CA LEU A 688 10.21 -12.47 6.57
C LEU A 688 11.15 -13.59 7.02
N GLU A 689 12.07 -13.97 6.16
CA GLU A 689 13.09 -15.01 6.38
C GLU A 689 14.47 -14.42 6.11
N GLN A 690 15.41 -14.66 7.03
CA GLN A 690 16.84 -14.39 6.83
C GLN A 690 17.54 -15.70 6.49
N ASP A 691 18.35 -15.70 5.43
CA ASP A 691 19.28 -16.82 5.25
C ASP A 691 20.40 -16.75 6.30
N LEU A 692 20.75 -17.91 6.84
CA LEU A 692 21.84 -18.09 7.79
C LEU A 692 22.98 -18.94 7.19
N SER A 693 22.87 -19.40 5.94
CA SER A 693 23.85 -20.25 5.24
C SER A 693 25.29 -19.72 5.39
N ASP A 694 25.51 -18.45 5.05
CA ASP A 694 26.81 -17.76 4.98
C ASP A 694 27.47 -17.41 6.32
N THR A 695 26.92 -17.86 7.46
CA THR A 695 27.37 -17.39 8.79
C THR A 695 28.75 -17.88 9.26
N GLN A 696 29.61 -18.44 8.39
CA GLN A 696 31.09 -18.39 8.50
C GLN A 696 31.79 -18.52 7.14
N LEU A 697 32.65 -17.53 6.83
CA LEU A 697 33.69 -17.47 5.78
C LEU A 697 33.25 -17.51 4.29
N GLU A 698 33.68 -16.46 3.58
CA GLU A 698 33.50 -16.13 2.16
C GLU A 698 32.17 -15.48 1.76
N PHE A 699 32.29 -14.43 0.92
CA PHE A 699 31.23 -13.46 0.63
C PHE A 699 30.49 -13.79 -0.68
N ALA A 700 29.18 -14.06 -0.60
CA ALA A 700 28.22 -13.71 -1.65
C ALA A 700 26.76 -13.93 -1.17
N VAL A 701 26.08 -12.87 -0.71
CA VAL A 701 24.62 -12.92 -0.54
C VAL A 701 23.96 -12.62 -1.90
N SER A 702 23.01 -13.45 -2.31
CA SER A 702 22.24 -13.29 -3.55
C SER A 702 21.10 -12.26 -3.43
N ASP A 703 20.82 -11.54 -4.50
CA ASP A 703 19.70 -10.59 -4.58
C ASP A 703 18.30 -11.27 -4.48
N GLU A 704 17.32 -10.50 -4.00
CA GLU A 704 15.89 -10.78 -3.74
C GLU A 704 15.49 -11.28 -2.33
N PHE A 705 15.39 -10.33 -1.39
CA PHE A 705 14.53 -10.49 -0.21
C PHE A 705 13.07 -10.28 -0.61
N ILE A 706 12.19 -11.25 -0.31
CA ILE A 706 10.75 -11.16 -0.58
C ILE A 706 9.99 -11.42 0.72
N GLY A 707 9.48 -10.35 1.33
CA GLY A 707 8.46 -10.47 2.36
C GLY A 707 7.23 -11.18 1.80
N ALA A 708 6.58 -12.02 2.61
CA ALA A 708 5.33 -12.65 2.22
C ALA A 708 4.21 -12.30 3.20
N MET A 709 3.03 -12.03 2.66
CA MET A 709 1.81 -11.86 3.47
C MET A 709 1.26 -13.24 3.86
N TYR A 710 0.75 -13.37 5.08
CA TYR A 710 0.18 -14.60 5.65
C TYR A 710 -1.12 -14.31 6.40
N PRO A 711 -2.03 -15.30 6.51
CA PRO A 711 -3.12 -15.25 7.47
C PRO A 711 -2.60 -15.09 8.91
N LEU A 712 -3.31 -14.33 9.74
CA LEU A 712 -3.04 -14.23 11.18
C LEU A 712 -3.13 -15.60 11.88
N THR A 713 -3.96 -16.52 11.36
CA THR A 713 -4.06 -17.89 11.88
C THR A 713 -2.78 -18.69 11.63
N GLU A 714 -2.19 -18.63 10.42
CA GLU A 714 -0.90 -19.29 10.13
C GLU A 714 0.25 -18.67 10.95
N ILE A 715 0.24 -17.35 11.16
CA ILE A 715 1.19 -16.69 12.06
C ILE A 715 1.01 -17.21 13.49
N SER A 716 -0.23 -17.37 13.96
CA SER A 716 -0.51 -17.89 15.31
C SER A 716 0.06 -19.30 15.49
N GLU A 717 -0.24 -20.20 14.54
CA GLU A 717 0.22 -21.59 14.52
C GLU A 717 1.76 -21.69 14.51
N MET A 718 2.44 -20.89 13.69
CA MET A 718 3.89 -21.00 13.55
C MET A 718 4.69 -20.33 14.68
N THR A 719 4.06 -19.47 15.49
CA THR A 719 4.75 -18.66 16.52
C THR A 719 4.43 -19.08 17.95
N GLY A 720 3.29 -19.73 18.20
CA GLY A 720 2.78 -19.95 19.55
C GLY A 720 2.22 -18.67 20.20
N VAL A 721 1.81 -17.69 19.38
CA VAL A 721 1.12 -16.46 19.80
C VAL A 721 -0.34 -16.55 19.35
N SER A 722 -1.27 -16.11 20.18
CA SER A 722 -2.68 -15.96 19.84
C SER A 722 -3.03 -14.48 19.66
N PHE A 723 -3.78 -14.20 18.61
CA PHE A 723 -4.44 -12.91 18.38
C PHE A 723 -5.89 -13.00 18.84
N ASP A 724 -6.45 -11.88 19.33
CA ASP A 724 -7.88 -11.79 19.63
C ASP A 724 -8.72 -11.99 18.36
N GLN A 725 -9.92 -12.57 18.51
CA GLN A 725 -10.80 -12.88 17.37
C GLN A 725 -11.13 -11.63 16.55
N SER A 726 -11.24 -10.44 17.16
CA SER A 726 -11.47 -9.18 16.43
C SER A 726 -10.34 -8.81 15.46
N LEU A 727 -9.11 -9.29 15.70
CA LEU A 727 -7.97 -9.12 14.80
C LEU A 727 -8.00 -10.12 13.65
N VAL A 728 -8.44 -11.35 13.92
CA VAL A 728 -8.58 -12.43 12.92
C VAL A 728 -9.75 -12.14 11.98
N ASP A 729 -10.89 -11.68 12.51
CA ASP A 729 -12.05 -11.25 11.72
C ASP A 729 -11.73 -10.02 10.84
N ALA A 730 -10.72 -9.23 11.24
CA ALA A 730 -10.22 -8.06 10.51
C ALA A 730 -9.06 -8.38 9.54
N ASP A 731 -8.66 -9.64 9.39
CA ASP A 731 -7.51 -10.05 8.58
C ASP A 731 -7.73 -9.75 7.09
N GLN A 732 -6.86 -8.90 6.55
CA GLN A 732 -6.91 -8.49 5.15
C GLN A 732 -6.22 -9.48 4.21
N TYR A 733 -5.65 -10.60 4.71
CA TYR A 733 -4.93 -11.57 3.90
C TYR A 733 -5.73 -12.10 2.70
N GLU A 734 -7.01 -12.42 2.87
CA GLU A 734 -7.85 -12.87 1.74
C GLU A 734 -8.49 -11.72 0.96
N THR A 735 -8.12 -10.45 1.21
CA THR A 735 -8.71 -9.30 0.50
C THR A 735 -7.76 -8.74 -0.56
N VAL A 736 -8.32 -8.09 -1.60
CA VAL A 736 -7.53 -7.29 -2.55
C VAL A 736 -6.83 -6.12 -1.87
N ARG A 737 -7.35 -5.56 -0.77
CA ARG A 737 -6.62 -4.53 0.00
C ARG A 737 -5.29 -5.07 0.56
N GLY A 738 -5.29 -6.31 1.04
CA GLY A 738 -4.07 -7.04 1.38
C GLY A 738 -3.21 -7.36 0.16
N THR A 739 -3.81 -7.61 -1.01
CA THR A 739 -3.06 -7.81 -2.28
C THR A 739 -2.38 -6.52 -2.73
N GLU A 740 -3.07 -5.38 -2.72
CA GLU A 740 -2.57 -4.05 -3.09
C GLU A 740 -1.45 -3.61 -2.15
N ILE A 741 -1.60 -3.80 -0.83
CA ILE A 741 -0.55 -3.52 0.15
C ILE A 741 0.66 -4.45 -0.04
N ALA A 742 0.44 -5.75 -0.31
CA ALA A 742 1.53 -6.66 -0.64
C ALA A 742 2.26 -6.23 -1.93
N MET A 743 1.53 -5.86 -2.99
CA MET A 743 2.11 -5.34 -4.25
C MET A 743 2.95 -4.08 -4.03
N ARG A 744 2.43 -3.07 -3.31
CA ARG A 744 3.18 -1.83 -2.99
C ARG A 744 4.48 -2.16 -2.24
N ALA A 745 4.37 -3.04 -1.23
CA ALA A 745 5.47 -3.54 -0.41
C ALA A 745 6.40 -4.58 -1.10
N GLY A 746 6.29 -4.80 -2.42
CA GLY A 746 7.10 -5.80 -3.16
C GLY A 746 6.94 -7.25 -2.68
N SER A 747 5.89 -7.54 -1.92
CA SER A 747 5.66 -8.77 -1.19
C SER A 747 4.71 -9.71 -1.93
N ARG A 748 4.96 -11.03 -1.87
CA ARG A 748 4.10 -12.05 -2.50
C ARG A 748 3.11 -12.63 -1.48
N LYS A 749 1.88 -12.98 -1.89
CA LYS A 749 0.97 -13.79 -1.05
C LYS A 749 1.39 -15.27 -1.11
N ARG A 750 1.58 -15.92 0.04
CA ARG A 750 1.95 -17.34 0.10
C ARG A 750 0.70 -18.20 0.03
N LYS A 751 0.61 -19.11 -0.95
CA LYS A 751 -0.52 -20.06 -1.02
C LYS A 751 -0.67 -20.80 0.32
N LYS A 752 -1.89 -20.79 0.87
CA LYS A 752 -2.28 -21.60 2.03
C LYS A 752 -1.84 -23.05 1.82
N LYS A 753 -1.34 -23.68 2.88
CA LYS A 753 -1.18 -25.14 2.87
C LYS A 753 -2.57 -25.77 2.84
N ALA A 754 -2.75 -26.74 1.95
CA ALA A 754 -3.97 -27.56 1.85
C ALA A 754 -3.96 -28.67 2.91
#